data_AF-A0A1G6PMM0-F1
#
_entry.id   AF-A0A1G6PMM0-F1
#
_cell.length_a   1.000
_cell.length_b   1.000
_cell.length_c   1.000
_cell.angle_alpha   90.00
_cell.angle_beta   90.00
_cell.angle_gamma   90.00
#
_symmetry.space_group_name_H-M   'P 1'
#
loop_
_entity.id
_entity.type
_entity.pdbx_description
1 polymer ?
#
loop_
_entity_poly.entity_id
_entity_poly.type
_entity_poly.pdbx_seq_one_letter_code
_entity_poly.pdbx_strand_id
1 'polypeptide(L)'
;MYTILPTFLRCSRLLMLLIGMYAPQAAMGQLQATEPGSAKEQPGREIIFVHSDKEAYLAGELLWFKVYLLNAGTHIPAGYNSILYIELVNDQGRSVIQSKIQTTRGTGKGSFYLPVNIATGAYTLIAYTNQMKLGDERALFKKRILVSNTIAAANPPARTPQPEPIIRFFPEGGAPVEGSSSKTGVQVLDPHTIKGLPATGYIIENSTDTVARFELLKFGLGQFTYTPLPGRKYTAAVTVPGKGVIKKELPAPRAGGSLLSITDNGNDTYLVKVILQNTGPQKMTLVAHSEQKNKFATTIDLQTRNIAEIPVSKSKLGTGVICFTLFDQHLQPVNERLVFIPGKRPSKAVTISAGKQELTARDRTSIQLASALGGDSLETIQGSLSVYAMDNNNSPAAPDIRAYLQLTAGLSGSIESPEFYFTPEAANGNYIENLMLVNGWRRFDNQAPLFDPALKYLPEYDGHIVAARVFSNWNHQPAPGVSCLLTAPSIPFGLYNGTSDSSGIVRFNIKKYYGPGDIFIKPTPSANAANNYTTAVISPFIDSANRSFTQPRYFPDPADSAYLLKRSIAMQTVNIYYKDKINTYTPPPVTDTLPFYGKPEISYLLDDYKRFSTMEEVLREYVQSINVVMRDRKPHMTIYDEKYQNVYRYAVLVLLDGVPLADYNSIFNYNPYKVKRLDVVPRRYVIGSSLYSGVVSFQTYESKFDGFELDPSAIAIDYEGLQLQRVFYAPVYANGDKGDLRVPDNRTTLLWEPDIQLTGGQPLKLDCFTSDFKGTYKIVLQGISSKGSPVFSEATFMVK
;
A
#
# COMPACT_ATOMS: atom_id res chain seq x y z
N MET A 1 91.23 -1.88 0.41
CA MET A 1 90.99 -0.94 1.53
C MET A 1 89.48 -0.83 1.68
N TYR A 2 88.95 -1.40 2.77
CA TYR A 2 87.64 -1.17 3.37
C TYR A 2 86.39 -0.98 2.50
N THR A 3 85.49 -1.98 2.58
CA THR A 3 84.00 -1.91 2.51
C THR A 3 83.38 -1.29 1.24
N ILE A 4 82.54 -2.03 0.49
CA ILE A 4 81.08 -2.05 0.67
C ILE A 4 80.45 -3.30 -0.01
N LEU A 5 79.63 -4.01 0.80
CA LEU A 5 78.47 -4.90 0.55
C LEU A 5 78.46 -5.95 -0.60
N PRO A 6 78.39 -7.26 -0.26
CA PRO A 6 78.05 -8.32 -1.20
C PRO A 6 76.54 -8.63 -1.21
N THR A 7 75.98 -8.73 -2.41
CA THR A 7 75.34 -9.96 -2.91
C THR A 7 74.45 -10.77 -1.94
N PHE A 8 73.46 -10.15 -1.29
CA PHE A 8 72.43 -10.88 -0.54
C PHE A 8 71.10 -10.11 -0.47
N LEU A 9 70.55 -9.63 -1.61
CA LEU A 9 69.13 -9.23 -1.69
C LEU A 9 68.68 -8.94 -3.15
N ARG A 10 68.96 -9.84 -4.11
CA ARG A 10 68.44 -9.69 -5.49
C ARG A 10 67.89 -10.96 -6.16
N CYS A 11 67.73 -12.06 -5.43
CA CYS A 11 67.09 -13.29 -5.95
C CYS A 11 65.85 -13.78 -5.17
N SER A 12 65.27 -12.99 -4.26
CA SER A 12 64.00 -13.36 -3.58
C SER A 12 62.77 -12.55 -4.03
N ARG A 13 62.83 -11.95 -5.24
CA ARG A 13 61.67 -11.25 -5.85
C ARG A 13 61.28 -11.77 -7.25
N LEU A 14 61.92 -12.84 -7.74
CA LEU A 14 61.60 -13.43 -9.04
C LEU A 14 61.16 -14.90 -8.99
N LEU A 15 60.95 -15.45 -7.78
CA LEU A 15 60.41 -16.79 -7.56
C LEU A 15 59.31 -16.79 -6.48
N MET A 16 58.49 -15.73 -6.48
CA MET A 16 57.20 -15.66 -5.81
C MET A 16 56.18 -15.05 -6.80
N LEU A 17 56.21 -15.56 -8.04
CA LEU A 17 55.34 -15.14 -9.14
C LEU A 17 54.76 -16.34 -9.93
N LEU A 18 54.92 -17.56 -9.42
CA LEU A 18 54.23 -18.74 -9.92
C LEU A 18 53.86 -19.62 -8.73
N ILE A 19 52.60 -20.07 -8.72
CA ILE A 19 51.88 -20.88 -7.71
C ILE A 19 51.09 -20.03 -6.70
N GLY A 20 49.82 -19.75 -7.06
CA GLY A 20 48.86 -19.09 -6.16
C GLY A 20 47.53 -18.68 -6.83
N MET A 21 46.79 -19.65 -7.39
CA MET A 21 45.32 -19.68 -7.49
C MET A 21 44.61 -18.53 -8.27
N TYR A 22 44.23 -18.76 -9.53
CA TYR A 22 42.87 -19.18 -9.92
C TYR A 22 41.73 -18.60 -9.06
N ALA A 23 41.22 -17.44 -9.46
CA ALA A 23 39.85 -16.99 -9.21
C ALA A 23 39.31 -16.31 -10.49
N PRO A 24 38.05 -16.57 -10.89
CA PRO A 24 37.51 -16.05 -12.14
C PRO A 24 37.12 -14.59 -11.96
N GLN A 25 37.79 -13.67 -12.65
CA GLN A 25 37.23 -12.35 -12.91
C GLN A 25 36.11 -12.53 -13.93
N ALA A 26 34.87 -12.57 -13.41
CA ALA A 26 33.69 -12.31 -14.20
C ALA A 26 33.84 -10.93 -14.85
N ALA A 27 33.89 -10.94 -16.18
CA ALA A 27 33.86 -9.74 -16.98
C ALA A 27 32.58 -8.96 -16.68
N MET A 28 32.74 -7.73 -16.19
CA MET A 28 31.74 -6.67 -16.33
C MET A 28 31.53 -6.45 -17.83
N GLY A 29 30.57 -7.20 -18.39
CA GLY A 29 29.99 -6.94 -19.68
C GLY A 29 29.14 -5.67 -19.60
N GLN A 30 29.56 -4.68 -20.36
CA GLN A 30 28.89 -3.41 -20.59
C GLN A 30 27.40 -3.62 -20.90
N LEU A 31 26.53 -3.04 -20.07
CA LEU A 31 25.21 -2.59 -20.54
C LEU A 31 25.47 -1.39 -21.47
N GLN A 32 25.66 -1.69 -22.75
CA GLN A 32 25.62 -0.68 -23.80
C GLN A 32 24.25 0.01 -23.74
N ALA A 33 24.31 1.33 -23.62
CA ALA A 33 23.20 2.22 -23.82
C ALA A 33 22.64 2.02 -25.24
N THR A 34 21.50 1.34 -25.34
CA THR A 34 20.63 1.41 -26.50
C THR A 34 19.82 2.71 -26.45
N GLU A 35 20.13 3.57 -27.42
CA GLU A 35 19.37 4.70 -27.98
C GLU A 35 19.00 5.93 -27.11
N PRO A 36 19.23 7.16 -27.62
CA PRO A 36 18.72 8.39 -27.04
C PRO A 36 17.25 8.57 -27.43
N GLY A 37 16.35 7.89 -26.70
CA GLY A 37 14.94 7.81 -27.07
C GLY A 37 13.97 7.50 -25.93
N SER A 38 14.30 7.85 -24.69
CA SER A 38 13.33 8.12 -23.60
C SER A 38 14.15 8.40 -22.34
N ALA A 39 14.06 9.61 -21.79
CA ALA A 39 14.51 9.83 -20.43
C ALA A 39 13.70 8.91 -19.51
N LYS A 40 14.28 7.78 -19.07
CA LYS A 40 13.72 7.01 -17.97
C LYS A 40 13.77 7.93 -16.76
N GLU A 41 12.64 8.58 -16.45
CA GLU A 41 12.42 9.27 -15.19
C GLU A 41 12.88 8.34 -14.07
N GLN A 42 13.74 8.83 -13.18
CA GLN A 42 13.99 8.10 -11.93
C GLN A 42 12.64 7.85 -11.25
N PRO A 43 12.36 6.64 -10.75
CA PRO A 43 11.07 6.35 -10.15
C PRO A 43 10.88 7.28 -8.94
N GLY A 44 9.97 8.25 -9.08
CA GLY A 44 9.62 9.17 -8.00
C GLY A 44 9.02 8.41 -6.81
N ARG A 45 8.94 9.06 -5.64
CA ARG A 45 8.20 8.47 -4.51
C ARG A 45 6.71 8.31 -4.88
N GLU A 46 6.10 7.21 -4.46
CA GLU A 46 4.67 6.93 -4.65
C GLU A 46 3.81 7.55 -3.56
N ILE A 47 2.56 7.87 -3.91
CA ILE A 47 1.47 8.18 -3.00
C ILE A 47 0.25 7.35 -3.41
N ILE A 48 -0.50 6.87 -2.42
CA ILE A 48 -1.70 6.05 -2.64
C ILE A 48 -2.92 6.80 -2.13
N PHE A 49 -4.01 6.78 -2.89
CA PHE A 49 -5.33 7.17 -2.44
C PHE A 49 -6.33 6.03 -2.63
N VAL A 50 -7.22 5.80 -1.67
CA VAL A 50 -8.28 4.78 -1.77
C VAL A 50 -9.66 5.42 -1.61
N HIS A 51 -10.47 5.30 -2.66
CA HIS A 51 -11.90 5.62 -2.63
C HIS A 51 -12.68 4.36 -2.26
N SER A 52 -13.47 4.40 -1.19
CA SER A 52 -14.41 3.34 -0.82
C SER A 52 -15.85 3.76 -1.14
N ASP A 53 -16.75 2.80 -1.37
CA ASP A 53 -18.15 3.10 -1.69
C ASP A 53 -18.89 3.81 -0.55
N LYS A 54 -18.52 3.51 0.70
CA LYS A 54 -19.09 4.08 1.93
C LYS A 54 -17.98 4.30 2.97
N GLU A 55 -18.36 4.84 4.12
CA GLU A 55 -17.44 5.08 5.25
C GLU A 55 -17.83 4.33 6.53
N ALA A 56 -19.08 3.86 6.61
CA ALA A 56 -19.60 3.06 7.69
C ALA A 56 -20.36 1.84 7.18
N TYR A 57 -20.10 0.69 7.80
CA TYR A 57 -20.57 -0.61 7.35
C TYR A 57 -21.20 -1.41 8.49
N LEU A 58 -22.07 -2.35 8.15
CA LEU A 58 -22.48 -3.41 9.06
C LEU A 58 -21.62 -4.65 8.86
N ALA A 59 -21.46 -5.45 9.93
CA ALA A 59 -20.98 -6.82 9.79
C ALA A 59 -21.85 -7.59 8.77
N GLY A 60 -21.23 -8.29 7.82
CA GLY A 60 -21.93 -8.95 6.71
C GLY A 60 -22.12 -8.10 5.45
N GLU A 61 -21.71 -6.83 5.42
CA GLU A 61 -21.70 -6.01 4.20
C GLU A 61 -20.40 -6.14 3.37
N LEU A 62 -20.48 -5.71 2.12
CA LEU A 62 -19.32 -5.55 1.24
C LEU A 62 -18.81 -4.11 1.28
N LEU A 63 -17.51 -3.97 1.52
CA LEU A 63 -16.73 -2.75 1.35
C LEU A 63 -16.09 -2.79 -0.03
N TRP A 64 -16.52 -1.91 -0.93
CA TRP A 64 -15.96 -1.77 -2.27
C TRP A 64 -14.93 -0.65 -2.29
N PHE A 65 -13.85 -0.81 -3.05
CA PHE A 65 -12.85 0.23 -3.15
C PHE A 65 -12.12 0.27 -4.50
N LYS A 66 -11.65 1.48 -4.84
CA LYS A 66 -10.70 1.76 -5.92
C LYS A 66 -9.47 2.41 -5.33
N VAL A 67 -8.32 2.00 -5.83
CA VAL A 67 -7.02 2.50 -5.44
C VAL A 67 -6.39 3.27 -6.60
N TYR A 68 -5.79 4.40 -6.28
CA TYR A 68 -4.99 5.24 -7.15
C TYR A 68 -3.56 5.23 -6.62
N LEU A 69 -2.64 4.66 -7.38
CA LEU A 69 -1.21 4.69 -7.15
C LEU A 69 -0.62 5.77 -8.05
N LEU A 70 -0.14 6.86 -7.45
CA LEU A 70 0.28 8.06 -8.14
C LEU A 70 1.75 8.36 -7.85
N ASN A 71 2.42 9.04 -8.78
CA ASN A 71 3.68 9.70 -8.49
C ASN A 71 3.42 10.87 -7.52
N ALA A 72 4.09 10.91 -6.38
CA ALA A 72 3.84 11.92 -5.34
C ALA A 72 4.34 13.33 -5.71
N GLY A 73 5.04 13.50 -6.84
CA GLY A 73 5.50 14.80 -7.33
C GLY A 73 4.68 15.39 -8.49
N THR A 74 3.88 14.56 -9.18
CA THR A 74 3.03 14.97 -10.32
C THR A 74 1.57 14.58 -10.15
N HIS A 75 1.26 13.69 -9.21
CA HIS A 75 -0.04 13.02 -9.04
C HIS A 75 -0.56 12.30 -10.29
N ILE A 76 0.32 12.02 -11.26
CA ILE A 76 0.00 11.20 -12.43
C ILE A 76 0.10 9.72 -12.01
N PRO A 77 -0.77 8.82 -12.51
CA PRO A 77 -0.71 7.40 -12.20
C PRO A 77 0.69 6.81 -12.41
N ALA A 78 1.22 6.17 -11.36
CA ALA A 78 2.53 5.54 -11.36
C ALA A 78 2.47 4.15 -12.01
N GLY A 79 3.48 3.82 -12.83
CA GLY A 79 3.52 2.58 -13.62
C GLY A 79 4.56 1.55 -13.16
N TYR A 80 5.26 1.77 -12.05
CA TYR A 80 6.41 0.95 -11.64
C TYR A 80 6.12 -0.06 -10.53
N ASN A 81 5.03 0.06 -9.78
CA ASN A 81 4.51 -1.04 -8.97
C ASN A 81 3.16 -1.50 -9.53
N SER A 82 3.08 -2.79 -9.82
CA SER A 82 1.91 -3.48 -10.33
C SER A 82 1.10 -4.18 -9.22
N ILE A 83 1.62 -4.20 -8.00
CA ILE A 83 1.01 -4.87 -6.84
C ILE A 83 0.90 -3.88 -5.68
N LEU A 84 -0.27 -3.88 -5.05
CA LEU A 84 -0.57 -3.07 -3.88
C LEU A 84 -1.16 -3.96 -2.79
N TYR A 85 -0.72 -3.73 -1.56
CA TYR A 85 -1.24 -4.39 -0.38
C TYR A 85 -2.30 -3.51 0.25
N ILE A 86 -3.42 -4.10 0.62
CA ILE A 86 -4.48 -3.41 1.35
C ILE A 86 -4.97 -4.27 2.51
N GLU A 87 -5.14 -3.65 3.67
CA GLU A 87 -5.47 -4.33 4.91
C GLU A 87 -6.51 -3.54 5.71
N LEU A 88 -7.45 -4.26 6.32
CA LEU A 88 -8.34 -3.70 7.33
C LEU A 88 -7.79 -4.05 8.72
N VAL A 89 -7.47 -3.02 9.51
CA VAL A 89 -6.73 -3.15 10.76
C VAL A 89 -7.60 -2.70 11.94
N ASN A 90 -7.64 -3.47 13.02
CA ASN A 90 -8.41 -3.12 14.23
C ASN A 90 -7.71 -2.07 15.10
N ASP A 91 -8.32 -1.70 16.23
CA ASP A 91 -7.81 -0.71 17.19
C ASP A 91 -6.52 -1.11 17.94
N GLN A 92 -6.10 -2.36 17.80
CA GLN A 92 -4.84 -2.90 18.33
C GLN A 92 -3.74 -3.02 17.27
N GLY A 93 -3.96 -2.52 16.05
CA GLY A 93 -2.98 -2.65 14.97
C GLY A 93 -2.95 -4.03 14.29
N ARG A 94 -3.85 -4.95 14.67
CA ARG A 94 -3.94 -6.29 14.07
C ARG A 94 -4.77 -6.26 12.79
N SER A 95 -4.25 -6.88 11.75
CA SER A 95 -4.99 -7.05 10.49
C SER A 95 -6.09 -8.09 10.64
N VAL A 96 -7.30 -7.72 10.22
CA VAL A 96 -8.50 -8.58 10.27
C VAL A 96 -8.86 -9.08 8.88
N ILE A 97 -8.57 -8.29 7.84
CA ILE A 97 -8.72 -8.67 6.43
C ILE A 97 -7.49 -8.16 5.69
N GLN A 98 -6.93 -8.97 4.80
CA GLN A 98 -5.74 -8.62 4.02
C GLN A 98 -5.94 -9.05 2.58
N SER A 99 -5.38 -8.29 1.64
CA SER A 99 -5.45 -8.64 0.23
C SER A 99 -4.36 -7.96 -0.58
N LYS A 100 -4.04 -8.58 -1.73
CA LYS A 100 -3.11 -8.07 -2.73
C LYS A 100 -3.88 -7.68 -3.97
N ILE A 101 -3.72 -6.44 -4.40
CA ILE A 101 -4.48 -5.84 -5.50
C ILE A 101 -3.53 -5.63 -6.67
N GLN A 102 -3.86 -6.25 -7.81
CA GLN A 102 -3.20 -5.93 -9.06
C GLN A 102 -3.58 -4.50 -9.48
N THR A 103 -2.58 -3.69 -9.77
CA THR A 103 -2.74 -2.39 -10.40
C THR A 103 -2.42 -2.49 -11.90
N THR A 104 -3.06 -1.65 -12.70
CA THR A 104 -2.82 -1.50 -14.13
C THR A 104 -2.85 -0.01 -14.44
N ARG A 105 -1.73 0.52 -14.95
CA ARG A 105 -1.56 1.98 -15.17
C ARG A 105 -1.89 2.81 -13.92
N GLY A 106 -1.36 2.39 -12.77
CA GLY A 106 -1.52 3.10 -11.49
C GLY A 106 -2.93 3.08 -10.90
N THR A 107 -3.84 2.24 -11.38
CA THR A 107 -5.17 2.06 -10.77
C THR A 107 -5.45 0.59 -10.47
N GLY A 108 -6.17 0.32 -9.38
CA GLY A 108 -6.59 -1.03 -8.98
C GLY A 108 -7.95 -0.98 -8.30
N LYS A 109 -8.64 -2.12 -8.21
CA LYS A 109 -9.97 -2.22 -7.58
C LYS A 109 -10.13 -3.53 -6.85
N GLY A 110 -10.96 -3.52 -5.81
CA GLY A 110 -11.20 -4.69 -4.98
C GLY A 110 -12.41 -4.53 -4.07
N SER A 111 -12.64 -5.56 -3.26
CA SER A 111 -13.67 -5.53 -2.22
C SER A 111 -13.32 -6.39 -1.02
N PHE A 112 -13.86 -6.04 0.14
CA PHE A 112 -13.82 -6.84 1.36
C PHE A 112 -15.23 -7.22 1.78
N TYR A 113 -15.48 -8.53 1.93
CA TYR A 113 -16.64 -9.01 2.65
C TYR A 113 -16.33 -8.93 4.14
N LEU A 114 -17.08 -8.09 4.88
CA LEU A 114 -16.91 -7.96 6.31
C LEU A 114 -17.55 -9.17 7.00
N PRO A 115 -16.79 -10.04 7.70
CA PRO A 115 -17.35 -11.24 8.32
C PRO A 115 -18.47 -10.89 9.31
N VAL A 116 -19.50 -11.74 9.40
CA VAL A 116 -20.64 -11.50 10.33
C VAL A 116 -20.23 -11.52 11.82
N ASN A 117 -19.08 -12.10 12.14
CA ASN A 117 -18.50 -12.15 13.48
C ASN A 117 -17.48 -11.02 13.75
N ILE A 118 -17.24 -10.09 12.80
CA ILE A 118 -16.35 -8.95 13.02
C ILE A 118 -16.89 -8.09 14.17
N ALA A 119 -16.05 -7.72 15.13
CA ALA A 119 -16.50 -6.94 16.28
C ALA A 119 -16.91 -5.51 15.88
N THR A 120 -17.89 -4.95 16.58
CA THR A 120 -18.18 -3.51 16.49
C THR A 120 -16.94 -2.71 16.87
N GLY A 121 -16.56 -1.75 16.04
CA GLY A 121 -15.39 -0.93 16.31
C GLY A 121 -14.96 -0.04 15.16
N ALA A 122 -13.94 0.76 15.43
CA ALA A 122 -13.24 1.51 14.41
C ALA A 122 -12.15 0.63 13.84
N TYR A 123 -12.06 0.60 12.52
CA TYR A 123 -11.00 -0.07 11.78
C TYR A 123 -10.28 0.98 10.93
N THR A 124 -9.05 0.69 10.53
CA THR A 124 -8.33 1.50 9.57
C THR A 124 -7.97 0.66 8.36
N LEU A 125 -8.42 1.13 7.20
CA LEU A 125 -8.00 0.64 5.90
C LEU A 125 -6.63 1.23 5.59
N ILE A 126 -5.62 0.37 5.51
CA ILE A 126 -4.24 0.74 5.19
C ILE A 126 -3.90 0.22 3.79
N ALA A 127 -3.29 1.05 2.95
CA ALA A 127 -2.81 0.66 1.63
C ALA A 127 -1.36 1.09 1.39
N TYR A 128 -0.55 0.22 0.79
CA TYR A 128 0.88 0.44 0.56
C TYR A 128 1.46 -0.46 -0.54
N THR A 129 2.58 -0.05 -1.15
CA THR A 129 3.41 -0.92 -2.02
C THR A 129 4.50 -1.60 -1.20
N ASN A 130 5.16 -2.63 -1.77
CA ASN A 130 6.21 -3.35 -1.06
C ASN A 130 7.32 -2.42 -0.54
N GLN A 131 7.73 -1.43 -1.35
CA GLN A 131 8.79 -0.48 -1.00
C GLN A 131 8.41 0.45 0.15
N MET A 132 7.14 0.80 0.31
CA MET A 132 6.67 1.67 1.39
C MET A 132 6.86 1.04 2.78
N LYS A 133 7.04 -0.28 2.88
CA LYS A 133 7.30 -0.99 4.14
C LYS A 133 8.66 -0.65 4.77
N LEU A 134 9.62 -0.16 3.98
CA LEU A 134 10.92 0.31 4.45
C LEU A 134 10.86 1.74 4.99
N GLY A 135 9.82 2.47 4.58
CA GLY A 135 9.67 3.89 4.84
C GLY A 135 9.01 4.19 6.17
N ASP A 136 8.88 5.48 6.39
CA ASP A 136 8.07 6.08 7.43
C ASP A 136 6.61 5.62 7.35
N GLU A 137 6.02 5.12 8.45
CA GLU A 137 4.60 4.73 8.50
C GLU A 137 3.64 5.86 8.09
N ARG A 138 4.10 7.12 8.12
CA ARG A 138 3.36 8.28 7.60
C ARG A 138 3.18 8.23 6.08
N ALA A 139 3.97 7.44 5.36
CA ALA A 139 3.86 7.26 3.92
C ALA A 139 2.72 6.31 3.51
N LEU A 140 2.17 5.53 4.45
CA LEU A 140 1.09 4.59 4.18
C LEU A 140 -0.24 5.35 4.07
N PHE A 141 -1.08 4.98 3.10
CA PHE A 141 -2.45 5.47 3.08
C PHE A 141 -3.21 4.89 4.28
N LYS A 142 -3.97 5.73 4.99
CA LYS A 142 -4.79 5.33 6.15
C LYS A 142 -6.17 5.99 6.02
N LYS A 143 -7.23 5.17 6.03
CA LYS A 143 -8.63 5.64 6.06
C LYS A 143 -9.39 4.93 7.18
N ARG A 144 -10.07 5.69 8.03
CA ARG A 144 -10.92 5.13 9.08
C ARG A 144 -12.20 4.54 8.46
N ILE A 145 -12.57 3.34 8.90
CA ILE A 145 -13.78 2.61 8.52
C ILE A 145 -14.52 2.23 9.81
N LEU A 146 -15.78 2.62 9.92
CA LEU A 146 -16.61 2.24 11.07
C LEU A 146 -17.36 0.96 10.75
N VAL A 147 -17.33 -0.01 11.67
CA VAL A 147 -18.08 -1.26 11.52
C VAL A 147 -18.96 -1.46 12.74
N SER A 148 -20.26 -1.65 12.51
CA SER A 148 -21.25 -1.99 13.55
C SER A 148 -21.71 -3.42 13.36
N ASN A 149 -21.49 -4.26 14.37
CA ASN A 149 -22.06 -5.59 14.43
C ASN A 149 -23.39 -5.54 15.18
N THR A 150 -24.47 -5.88 14.48
CA THR A 150 -25.85 -5.91 15.02
C THR A 150 -26.33 -7.33 15.32
N ILE A 151 -25.50 -8.35 15.10
CA ILE A 151 -25.81 -9.77 15.26
C ILE A 151 -25.14 -10.33 16.53
N ALA A 152 -23.86 -10.00 16.75
CA ALA A 152 -23.15 -10.42 17.95
C ALA A 152 -23.63 -9.65 19.17
N ALA A 153 -23.81 -10.35 20.30
CA ALA A 153 -24.12 -9.71 21.58
C ALA A 153 -23.01 -8.70 21.91
N ALA A 154 -23.38 -7.43 22.08
CA ALA A 154 -22.45 -6.43 22.58
C ALA A 154 -22.07 -6.83 24.00
N ASN A 155 -20.79 -7.12 24.25
CA ASN A 155 -20.27 -7.04 25.62
C ASN A 155 -20.10 -5.55 25.90
N PRO A 156 -20.97 -4.89 26.69
CA PRO A 156 -20.70 -3.53 27.09
C PRO A 156 -19.36 -3.55 27.84
N PRO A 157 -18.35 -2.77 27.42
CA PRO A 157 -17.18 -2.62 28.25
C PRO A 157 -17.65 -2.10 29.62
N ALA A 158 -17.10 -2.66 30.70
CA ALA A 158 -17.31 -2.12 32.04
C ALA A 158 -17.11 -0.60 32.00
N ARG A 159 -17.97 0.17 32.69
CA ARG A 159 -17.82 1.63 32.84
C ARG A 159 -16.41 1.93 33.37
N THR A 160 -15.49 2.19 32.46
CA THR A 160 -14.17 2.71 32.81
C THR A 160 -14.32 4.18 33.17
N PRO A 161 -13.54 4.70 34.13
CA PRO A 161 -13.50 6.12 34.42
C PRO A 161 -13.33 6.92 33.12
N GLN A 162 -14.04 8.04 32.99
CA GLN A 162 -13.88 8.94 31.85
C GLN A 162 -12.39 9.34 31.75
N PRO A 163 -11.68 8.97 30.67
CA PRO A 163 -10.29 9.36 30.53
C PRO A 163 -10.18 10.88 30.44
N GLU A 164 -9.07 11.42 30.95
CA GLU A 164 -8.78 12.84 30.83
C GLU A 164 -8.60 13.24 29.35
N PRO A 165 -8.97 14.47 28.97
CA PRO A 165 -8.66 15.07 27.67
C PRO A 165 -7.18 14.92 27.29
N ILE A 166 -6.91 14.62 26.01
CA ILE A 166 -5.56 14.53 25.49
C ILE A 166 -5.06 15.93 25.17
N ILE A 167 -4.12 16.44 25.99
CA ILE A 167 -3.52 17.77 25.84
C ILE A 167 -2.09 17.63 25.33
N ARG A 168 -1.76 18.29 24.21
CA ARG A 168 -0.44 18.25 23.57
C ARG A 168 0.04 19.64 23.16
N PHE A 169 1.36 19.84 23.20
CA PHE A 169 2.02 21.10 22.89
C PHE A 169 3.09 20.89 21.81
N PHE A 170 3.12 21.79 20.84
CA PHE A 170 3.92 21.67 19.62
C PHE A 170 4.71 22.96 19.38
N PRO A 171 5.92 23.08 19.96
CA PRO A 171 6.76 24.27 19.82
C PRO A 171 7.25 24.43 18.38
N GLU A 172 7.12 25.62 17.81
CA GLU A 172 7.51 25.92 16.43
C GLU A 172 9.00 25.59 16.20
N GLY A 173 9.31 24.90 15.10
CA GLY A 173 10.68 24.48 14.79
C GLY A 173 11.22 23.31 15.64
N GLY A 174 10.37 22.65 16.42
CA GLY A 174 10.62 21.34 17.06
C GLY A 174 10.92 21.39 18.56
N ALA A 175 11.62 22.40 19.06
CA ALA A 175 11.80 22.59 20.50
C ALA A 175 12.06 24.07 20.80
N PRO A 176 11.49 24.61 21.90
CA PRO A 176 11.68 26.01 22.25
C PRO A 176 13.13 26.24 22.67
N VAL A 177 13.63 27.47 22.51
CA VAL A 177 15.04 27.82 22.81
C VAL A 177 15.06 28.93 23.86
N GLU A 178 15.84 28.74 24.90
CA GLU A 178 15.96 29.69 26.02
C GLU A 178 16.33 31.10 25.53
N GLY A 179 15.65 32.12 26.04
CA GLY A 179 15.85 33.52 25.68
C GLY A 179 15.22 33.96 24.35
N SER A 180 14.63 33.04 23.58
CA SER A 180 13.97 33.35 22.31
C SER A 180 12.45 33.17 22.37
N SER A 181 11.70 34.11 21.82
CA SER A 181 10.23 34.02 21.74
C SER A 181 9.82 32.83 20.86
N SER A 182 9.06 31.90 21.43
CA SER A 182 8.66 30.64 20.80
C SER A 182 7.15 30.56 20.68
N LYS A 183 6.66 30.45 19.44
CA LYS A 183 5.25 30.11 19.15
C LYS A 183 5.04 28.62 19.42
N THR A 184 3.95 28.25 20.06
CA THR A 184 3.64 26.85 20.41
C THR A 184 2.18 26.56 20.07
N GLY A 185 1.97 25.54 19.24
CA GLY A 185 0.63 24.98 18.97
C GLY A 185 0.10 24.19 20.15
N VAL A 186 -1.21 24.26 20.37
CA VAL A 186 -1.94 23.54 21.42
C VAL A 186 -3.00 22.67 20.78
N GLN A 187 -3.10 21.43 21.23
CA GLN A 187 -4.15 20.51 20.83
C GLN A 187 -4.84 19.92 22.06
N VAL A 188 -6.17 19.97 22.09
CA VAL A 188 -7.00 19.31 23.10
C VAL A 188 -8.01 18.41 22.40
N LEU A 189 -7.89 17.09 22.60
CA LEU A 189 -8.76 16.10 21.98
C LEU A 189 -9.58 15.34 23.02
N ASP A 190 -10.77 14.94 22.63
CA ASP A 190 -11.54 13.96 23.37
C ASP A 190 -10.89 12.57 23.24
N PRO A 191 -10.64 11.86 24.35
CA PRO A 191 -9.92 10.59 24.33
C PRO A 191 -10.71 9.44 23.69
N HIS A 192 -12.04 9.57 23.54
CA HIS A 192 -12.88 8.55 22.92
C HIS A 192 -13.06 8.81 21.42
N THR A 193 -13.39 10.04 21.05
CA THR A 193 -13.73 10.38 19.66
C THR A 193 -12.55 10.89 18.85
N ILE A 194 -11.51 11.42 19.53
CA ILE A 194 -10.36 12.14 18.97
C ILE A 194 -10.78 13.41 18.22
N LYS A 195 -12.05 13.83 18.35
CA LYS A 195 -12.50 15.16 17.94
C LYS A 195 -11.92 16.21 18.88
N GLY A 196 -11.70 17.39 18.33
CA GLY A 196 -11.21 18.51 19.11
C GLY A 196 -12.21 19.02 20.12
N LEU A 197 -11.74 19.35 21.33
CA LEU A 197 -12.56 19.96 22.37
C LEU A 197 -12.28 21.47 22.47
N PRO A 198 -13.32 22.31 22.65
CA PRO A 198 -13.11 23.71 22.99
C PRO A 198 -12.46 23.79 24.36
N ALA A 199 -11.48 24.67 24.51
CA ALA A 199 -10.81 24.89 25.78
C ALA A 199 -10.10 26.25 25.80
N THR A 200 -9.88 26.76 27.01
CA THR A 200 -9.09 27.97 27.27
C THR A 200 -8.01 27.64 28.26
N GLY A 201 -6.93 28.40 28.28
CA GLY A 201 -5.86 28.13 29.23
C GLY A 201 -4.84 29.24 29.34
N TYR A 202 -3.96 29.07 30.32
CA TYR A 202 -2.88 29.99 30.59
C TYR A 202 -1.62 29.21 31.00
N ILE A 203 -0.47 29.78 30.69
CA ILE A 203 0.84 29.21 30.99
C ILE A 203 1.38 29.87 32.24
N ILE A 204 1.78 29.05 33.21
CA ILE A 204 2.29 29.48 34.51
C ILE A 204 3.79 29.16 34.59
N GLU A 205 4.59 30.15 34.97
CA GLU A 205 5.99 29.98 35.35
C GLU A 205 6.10 29.64 36.84
N ASN A 206 6.83 28.57 37.18
CA ASN A 206 7.12 28.15 38.55
C ASN A 206 5.90 28.09 39.50
N SER A 207 4.70 27.89 38.94
CA SER A 207 3.41 27.87 39.65
C SER A 207 2.90 29.19 40.23
N THR A 208 3.47 30.35 39.87
CA THR A 208 3.06 31.66 40.41
C THR A 208 2.59 32.65 39.35
N ASP A 209 3.36 32.86 38.27
CA ASP A 209 3.11 33.95 37.33
C ASP A 209 2.55 33.48 35.98
N THR A 210 1.53 34.17 35.46
CA THR A 210 0.97 33.88 34.14
C THR A 210 1.78 34.57 33.03
N VAL A 211 2.39 33.78 32.15
CA VAL A 211 3.26 34.29 31.07
C VAL A 211 2.60 34.32 29.69
N ALA A 212 1.54 33.53 29.49
CA ALA A 212 0.77 33.51 28.24
C ALA A 212 -0.66 33.00 28.46
N ARG A 213 -1.55 33.30 27.51
CA ARG A 213 -2.93 32.79 27.46
C ARG A 213 -3.21 32.23 26.07
N PHE A 214 -4.11 31.24 26.01
CA PHE A 214 -4.61 30.71 24.74
C PHE A 214 -6.08 30.34 24.84
N GLU A 215 -6.71 30.35 23.67
CA GLU A 215 -8.05 29.84 23.43
C GLU A 215 -7.97 28.92 22.23
N LEU A 216 -8.60 27.75 22.34
CA LEU A 216 -8.73 26.82 21.24
C LEU A 216 -9.97 27.19 20.44
N LEU A 217 -9.76 27.42 19.15
CA LEU A 217 -10.80 27.84 18.21
C LEU A 217 -11.59 26.59 17.74
N LYS A 218 -11.45 26.23 16.47
CA LYS A 218 -12.09 25.07 15.85
C LYS A 218 -11.22 23.83 15.99
N PHE A 219 -11.85 22.66 16.07
CA PHE A 219 -11.20 21.35 16.11
C PHE A 219 -10.18 21.18 17.25
N GLY A 220 -10.38 21.89 18.37
CA GLY A 220 -9.51 21.77 19.54
C GLY A 220 -8.06 22.12 19.21
N LEU A 221 -7.85 23.11 18.33
CA LEU A 221 -6.54 23.63 17.97
C LEU A 221 -6.42 25.11 18.38
N GLY A 222 -5.26 25.47 18.92
CA GLY A 222 -4.92 26.84 19.31
C GLY A 222 -3.42 27.07 19.28
N GLN A 223 -3.00 28.26 19.69
CA GLN A 223 -1.59 28.62 19.79
C GLN A 223 -1.36 29.66 20.90
N PHE A 224 -0.14 29.73 21.41
CA PHE A 224 0.36 30.84 22.23
C PHE A 224 1.83 31.12 21.93
N THR A 225 2.31 32.25 22.41
CA THR A 225 3.73 32.63 22.33
C THR A 225 4.24 32.95 23.72
N TYR A 226 5.44 32.48 24.04
CA TYR A 226 6.13 32.77 25.30
C TYR A 226 7.65 32.73 25.09
N THR A 227 8.41 33.30 26.03
CA THR A 227 9.87 33.28 26.01
C THR A 227 10.37 32.43 27.19
N PRO A 228 10.87 31.21 26.97
CA PRO A 228 11.43 30.39 28.04
C PRO A 228 12.72 31.00 28.56
N LEU A 229 12.88 31.05 29.88
CA LEU A 229 14.10 31.52 30.54
C LEU A 229 14.88 30.34 31.15
N PRO A 230 16.22 30.44 31.23
CA PRO A 230 17.05 29.37 31.79
C PRO A 230 16.63 28.95 33.21
N GLY A 231 16.53 27.64 33.42
CA GLY A 231 16.23 27.04 34.73
C GLY A 231 14.77 27.21 35.22
N ARG A 232 13.87 27.76 34.40
CA ARG A 232 12.44 27.92 34.72
C ARG A 232 11.63 26.71 34.23
N LYS A 233 10.54 26.40 34.95
CA LYS A 233 9.57 25.37 34.55
C LYS A 233 8.23 26.00 34.19
N TYR A 234 7.63 25.51 33.11
CA TYR A 234 6.38 26.03 32.58
C TYR A 234 5.29 24.96 32.59
N THR A 235 4.13 25.31 33.16
CA THR A 235 2.95 24.44 33.24
C THR A 235 1.75 25.13 32.62
N ALA A 236 1.02 24.45 31.75
CA ALA A 236 -0.26 24.92 31.25
C ALA A 236 -1.39 24.53 32.22
N ALA A 237 -2.24 25.48 32.58
CA ALA A 237 -3.54 25.23 33.21
C ALA A 237 -4.62 25.35 32.14
N VAL A 238 -5.26 24.22 31.80
CA VAL A 238 -6.21 24.09 30.70
C VAL A 238 -7.61 23.85 31.26
N THR A 239 -8.54 24.76 30.95
CA THR A 239 -9.94 24.67 31.32
C THR A 239 -10.73 24.06 30.17
N VAL A 240 -11.30 22.88 30.39
CA VAL A 240 -12.19 22.21 29.44
C VAL A 240 -13.62 22.27 29.99
N PRO A 241 -14.62 22.76 29.23
CA PRO A 241 -16.00 22.82 29.69
C PRO A 241 -16.50 21.47 30.21
N GLY A 242 -17.01 21.44 31.44
CA GLY A 242 -17.52 20.23 32.09
C GLY A 242 -16.46 19.25 32.63
N LYS A 243 -15.16 19.51 32.44
CA LYS A 243 -14.06 18.63 32.90
C LYS A 243 -13.07 19.31 33.86
N GLY A 244 -13.30 20.58 34.23
CA GLY A 244 -12.46 21.31 35.19
C GLY A 244 -11.13 21.79 34.62
N VAL A 245 -10.21 22.15 35.51
CA VAL A 245 -8.86 22.64 35.15
C VAL A 245 -7.86 21.49 35.24
N ILE A 246 -7.14 21.24 34.14
CA ILE A 246 -6.14 20.19 34.02
C ILE A 246 -4.77 20.86 33.87
N LYS A 247 -3.79 20.43 34.68
CA LYS A 247 -2.41 20.93 34.61
C LYS A 247 -1.54 20.00 33.78
N LYS A 248 -0.78 20.56 32.83
CA LYS A 248 0.12 19.80 31.95
C LYS A 248 1.45 20.53 31.76
N GLU A 249 2.57 19.82 31.94
CA GLU A 249 3.90 20.38 31.73
C GLU A 249 4.18 20.62 30.23
N LEU A 250 4.91 21.69 29.93
CA LEU A 250 5.36 22.01 28.57
C LEU A 250 6.65 21.24 28.22
N PRO A 251 6.94 21.04 26.91
CA PRO A 251 8.23 20.52 26.47
C PRO A 251 9.40 21.37 27.01
N ALA A 252 10.47 20.70 27.46
CA ALA A 252 11.65 21.38 27.98
C ALA A 252 12.35 22.22 26.88
N PRO A 253 12.76 23.47 27.18
CA PRO A 253 13.50 24.30 26.24
C PRO A 253 14.95 23.81 26.09
N ARG A 254 15.53 24.04 24.91
CA ARG A 254 16.96 23.86 24.64
C ARG A 254 17.72 25.10 25.10
N ALA A 255 18.89 24.89 25.71
CA ALA A 255 19.77 25.98 26.15
C ALA A 255 20.36 26.81 24.99
N GLY A 256 20.38 26.27 23.77
CA GLY A 256 20.86 26.94 22.56
C GLY A 256 20.50 26.17 21.30
N GLY A 257 20.69 26.80 20.14
CA GLY A 257 20.41 26.24 18.82
C GLY A 257 19.77 27.25 17.86
N SER A 258 19.24 26.72 16.77
CA SER A 258 18.47 27.48 15.78
C SER A 258 16.97 27.38 16.01
N LEU A 259 16.28 28.50 15.78
CA LEU A 259 14.83 28.60 15.70
C LEU A 259 14.43 29.04 14.29
N LEU A 260 13.44 28.35 13.72
CA LEU A 260 12.83 28.69 12.44
C LEU A 260 11.37 29.06 12.70
N SER A 261 10.97 30.28 12.33
CA SER A 261 9.58 30.75 12.42
C SER A 261 9.12 31.28 11.06
N ILE A 262 7.87 31.00 10.70
CA ILE A 262 7.28 31.50 9.46
C ILE A 262 5.98 32.22 9.80
N THR A 263 5.83 33.44 9.28
CA THR A 263 4.62 34.24 9.44
C THR A 263 4.08 34.67 8.08
N ASP A 264 2.75 34.64 7.95
CA ASP A 264 2.06 35.17 6.79
C ASP A 264 1.90 36.69 6.93
N ASN A 265 2.59 37.47 6.09
CA ASN A 265 2.54 38.93 6.12
C ASN A 265 1.46 39.51 5.19
N GLY A 266 0.62 38.66 4.58
CA GLY A 266 -0.29 39.07 3.52
C GLY A 266 0.45 39.38 2.21
N ASN A 267 -0.28 39.87 1.20
CA ASN A 267 0.27 40.31 -0.10
C ASN A 267 1.23 39.30 -0.77
N ASP A 268 0.80 38.04 -0.90
CA ASP A 268 1.58 36.95 -1.54
C ASP A 268 2.94 36.65 -0.88
N THR A 269 3.17 37.02 0.38
CA THR A 269 4.51 36.86 1.01
C THR A 269 4.46 36.14 2.35
N TYR A 270 5.33 35.15 2.52
CA TYR A 270 5.74 34.62 3.82
C TYR A 270 7.02 35.30 4.29
N LEU A 271 7.09 35.66 5.57
CA LEU A 271 8.32 36.09 6.21
C LEU A 271 8.92 34.92 7.00
N VAL A 272 10.08 34.45 6.55
CA VAL A 272 10.83 33.38 7.23
C VAL A 272 11.87 34.02 8.13
N LYS A 273 11.79 33.76 9.43
CA LYS A 273 12.72 34.25 10.44
C LYS A 273 13.57 33.10 10.96
N VAL A 274 14.89 33.29 10.92
CA VAL A 274 15.87 32.35 11.49
C VAL A 274 16.63 33.05 12.60
N ILE A 275 16.66 32.44 13.78
CA ILE A 275 17.36 32.96 14.96
C ILE A 275 18.38 31.91 15.42
N LEU A 276 19.61 32.34 15.71
CA LEU A 276 20.63 31.56 16.39
C LEU A 276 20.81 32.08 17.81
N GLN A 277 20.74 31.17 18.78
CA GLN A 277 20.87 31.51 20.19
C GLN A 277 21.91 30.61 20.85
N ASN A 278 22.86 31.21 21.56
CA ASN A 278 23.90 30.52 22.32
C ASN A 278 24.71 29.49 21.50
N THR A 279 24.91 29.76 20.21
CA THR A 279 25.74 28.98 19.28
C THR A 279 26.75 29.88 18.58
N GLY A 280 27.86 29.31 18.09
CA GLY A 280 28.85 30.05 17.30
C GLY A 280 28.28 30.56 15.96
N PRO A 281 28.91 31.57 15.34
CA PRO A 281 28.49 32.08 14.04
C PRO A 281 28.65 31.00 12.97
N GLN A 282 27.63 30.82 12.13
CA GLN A 282 27.62 29.79 11.10
C GLN A 282 26.81 30.21 9.87
N LYS A 283 27.11 29.59 8.74
CA LYS A 283 26.28 29.67 7.53
C LYS A 283 25.25 28.57 7.57
N MET A 284 24.02 28.89 7.20
CA MET A 284 22.90 27.94 7.15
C MET A 284 22.27 27.96 5.76
N THR A 285 21.64 26.87 5.36
CA THR A 285 20.93 26.79 4.08
C THR A 285 19.45 26.55 4.33
N LEU A 286 18.59 27.42 3.81
CA LEU A 286 17.14 27.27 3.88
C LEU A 286 16.63 26.75 2.54
N VAL A 287 15.90 25.64 2.56
CA VAL A 287 15.25 25.05 1.38
C VAL A 287 13.75 24.97 1.62
N ALA A 288 12.96 25.44 0.68
CA ALA A 288 11.52 25.18 0.63
C ALA A 288 11.23 24.18 -0.50
N HIS A 289 10.58 23.08 -0.17
CA HIS A 289 10.21 22.04 -1.13
C HIS A 289 8.77 21.58 -0.94
N SER A 290 8.16 21.10 -2.02
CA SER A 290 6.84 20.49 -2.03
C SER A 290 6.75 19.50 -3.18
N GLU A 291 6.03 18.39 -3.01
CA GLU A 291 5.82 17.39 -4.08
C GLU A 291 7.15 16.96 -4.74
N GLN A 292 8.20 16.70 -3.92
CA GLN A 292 9.56 16.35 -4.37
C GLN A 292 10.27 17.38 -5.26
N LYS A 293 9.76 18.62 -5.33
CA LYS A 293 10.36 19.71 -6.11
C LYS A 293 10.88 20.79 -5.18
N ASN A 294 12.13 21.21 -5.39
CA ASN A 294 12.68 22.39 -4.75
C ASN A 294 12.02 23.63 -5.34
N LYS A 295 11.42 24.46 -4.49
CA LYS A 295 10.69 25.68 -4.88
C LYS A 295 11.50 26.94 -4.58
N PHE A 296 12.31 26.89 -3.53
CA PHE A 296 13.16 27.98 -3.08
C PHE A 296 14.37 27.42 -2.36
N ALA A 297 15.54 28.02 -2.54
CA ALA A 297 16.73 27.73 -1.75
C ALA A 297 17.56 28.99 -1.60
N THR A 298 18.10 29.23 -0.40
CA THR A 298 19.02 30.35 -0.15
C THR A 298 20.01 30.00 0.96
N THR A 299 21.19 30.61 0.92
CA THR A 299 22.18 30.52 2.00
C THR A 299 22.07 31.76 2.87
N ILE A 300 22.04 31.55 4.17
CA ILE A 300 21.90 32.56 5.22
C ILE A 300 23.25 32.69 5.91
N ASP A 301 23.81 33.90 5.89
CA ASP A 301 25.03 34.22 6.59
C ASP A 301 24.71 34.89 7.94
N LEU A 302 24.87 34.14 9.03
CA LEU A 302 24.65 34.61 10.40
C LEU A 302 25.98 34.90 11.12
N GLN A 303 27.03 35.28 10.37
CA GLN A 303 28.35 35.56 10.96
C GLN A 303 28.41 36.85 11.79
N THR A 304 27.58 37.85 11.47
CA THR A 304 27.61 39.18 12.11
C THR A 304 26.32 39.53 12.88
N ARG A 305 25.25 38.75 12.68
CA ARG A 305 23.94 38.93 13.32
C ARG A 305 23.35 37.57 13.66
N ASN A 306 22.72 37.47 14.82
CA ASN A 306 22.06 36.25 15.28
C ASN A 306 20.67 36.03 14.68
N ILE A 307 20.20 36.92 13.80
CA ILE A 307 18.85 36.91 13.24
C ILE A 307 18.91 37.22 11.74
N ALA A 308 18.19 36.44 10.93
CA ALA A 308 17.88 36.74 9.53
C ALA A 308 16.38 36.69 9.29
N GLU A 309 15.89 37.60 8.44
CA GLU A 309 14.50 37.69 8.00
C GLU A 309 14.46 37.68 6.47
N ILE A 310 13.74 36.71 5.91
CA ILE A 310 13.77 36.38 4.48
C ILE A 310 12.34 36.39 3.94
N PRO A 311 11.98 37.35 3.08
CA PRO A 311 10.69 37.34 2.41
C PRO A 311 10.68 36.29 1.28
N VAL A 312 9.65 35.44 1.26
CA VAL A 312 9.43 34.40 0.26
C VAL A 312 8.05 34.56 -0.35
N SER A 313 7.99 34.73 -1.67
CA SER A 313 6.73 34.88 -2.40
C SER A 313 5.99 33.54 -2.52
N LYS A 314 4.70 33.50 -2.17
CA LYS A 314 3.85 32.30 -2.18
C LYS A 314 3.59 31.81 -3.60
N SER A 315 3.44 32.71 -4.56
CA SER A 315 3.29 32.35 -5.99
C SER A 315 4.45 31.51 -6.52
N LYS A 316 5.69 31.69 -6.02
CA LYS A 316 6.85 30.86 -6.36
C LYS A 316 6.81 29.46 -5.72
N LEU A 317 6.14 29.32 -4.58
CA LEU A 317 6.05 28.04 -3.85
C LEU A 317 5.01 27.10 -4.47
N GLY A 318 3.96 27.66 -5.07
CA GLY A 318 2.82 26.90 -5.59
C GLY A 318 1.78 26.60 -4.50
N THR A 319 0.91 25.63 -4.75
CA THR A 319 -0.18 25.24 -3.84
C THR A 319 0.13 23.93 -3.13
N GLY A 320 -0.52 23.67 -2.00
CA GLY A 320 -0.33 22.48 -1.18
C GLY A 320 0.51 22.73 0.06
N VAL A 321 0.98 21.64 0.68
CA VAL A 321 1.89 21.70 1.84
C VAL A 321 3.32 21.96 1.36
N ILE A 322 3.91 23.03 1.87
CA ILE A 322 5.30 23.42 1.59
C ILE A 322 6.12 23.16 2.84
N CYS A 323 7.20 22.39 2.73
CA CYS A 323 8.14 22.13 3.81
C CYS A 323 9.35 23.05 3.68
N PHE A 324 9.62 23.83 4.73
CA PHE A 324 10.85 24.59 4.88
C PHE A 324 11.79 23.81 5.79
N THR A 325 12.94 23.42 5.26
CA THR A 325 14.00 22.73 6.01
C THR A 325 15.21 23.64 6.10
N LEU A 326 15.69 23.85 7.32
CA LEU A 326 16.91 24.58 7.61
C LEU A 326 18.03 23.59 7.83
N PHE A 327 19.13 23.76 7.10
CA PHE A 327 20.34 22.95 7.18
C PHE A 327 21.48 23.76 7.79
N ASP A 328 22.30 23.10 8.60
CA ASP A 328 23.53 23.69 9.14
C ASP A 328 24.66 23.74 8.09
N GLN A 329 25.85 24.16 8.52
CA GLN A 329 27.04 24.24 7.67
C GLN A 329 27.55 22.87 7.15
N HIS A 330 27.10 21.77 7.75
CA HIS A 330 27.41 20.39 7.35
C HIS A 330 26.27 19.76 6.54
N LEU A 331 25.31 20.57 6.10
CA LEU A 331 24.10 20.13 5.40
C LEU A 331 23.26 19.12 6.20
N GLN A 332 23.32 19.18 7.53
CA GLN A 332 22.43 18.41 8.40
C GLN A 332 21.15 19.22 8.67
N PRO A 333 19.96 18.61 8.53
CA PRO A 333 18.71 19.31 8.80
C PRO A 333 18.54 19.54 10.31
N VAL A 334 18.27 20.78 10.71
CA VAL A 334 18.19 21.20 12.14
C VAL A 334 16.81 21.70 12.56
N ASN A 335 16.02 22.26 11.64
CA ASN A 335 14.63 22.65 11.88
C ASN A 335 13.79 22.39 10.63
N GLU A 336 12.52 22.06 10.84
CA GLU A 336 11.51 21.98 9.79
C GLU A 336 10.26 22.77 10.18
N ARG A 337 9.68 23.45 9.20
CA ARG A 337 8.41 24.16 9.35
C ARG A 337 7.57 23.99 8.10
N LEU A 338 6.36 23.46 8.26
CA LEU A 338 5.42 23.29 7.16
C LEU A 338 4.47 24.48 7.10
N VAL A 339 4.10 24.91 5.90
CA VAL A 339 3.00 25.85 5.66
C VAL A 339 2.05 25.25 4.63
N PHE A 340 0.81 25.74 4.59
CA PHE A 340 -0.17 25.28 3.61
C PHE A 340 -0.71 26.46 2.81
N ILE A 341 -0.55 26.38 1.49
CA ILE A 341 -1.11 27.33 0.53
C ILE A 341 -2.30 26.63 -0.13
N PRO A 342 -3.56 26.92 0.25
CA PRO A 342 -4.70 26.24 -0.33
C PRO A 342 -4.79 26.48 -1.83
N GLY A 343 -4.98 25.41 -2.59
CA GLY A 343 -5.28 25.53 -4.01
C GLY A 343 -6.56 26.33 -4.22
N LYS A 344 -6.56 27.26 -5.19
CA LYS A 344 -7.81 27.88 -5.63
C LYS A 344 -8.72 26.75 -6.10
N ARG A 345 -9.92 26.63 -5.52
CA ARG A 345 -10.90 25.59 -5.89
C ARG A 345 -11.04 25.57 -7.42
N PRO A 346 -10.76 24.46 -8.11
CA PRO A 346 -11.34 24.29 -9.43
C PRO A 346 -12.86 24.23 -9.20
N SER A 347 -13.57 25.26 -9.66
CA SER A 347 -15.03 25.26 -9.72
C SER A 347 -15.48 23.99 -10.42
N LYS A 348 -16.08 23.04 -9.69
CA LYS A 348 -16.78 21.83 -10.20
C LYS A 348 -16.17 21.27 -11.50
N ALA A 349 -14.97 20.71 -11.42
CA ALA A 349 -14.34 20.05 -12.58
C ALA A 349 -15.25 18.97 -13.20
N VAL A 350 -16.18 18.41 -12.42
CA VAL A 350 -17.29 17.58 -12.90
C VAL A 350 -18.59 18.02 -12.22
N THR A 351 -19.65 18.25 -13.00
CA THR A 351 -21.00 18.46 -12.51
C THR A 351 -21.75 17.13 -12.52
N ILE A 352 -22.43 16.83 -11.42
CA ILE A 352 -23.31 15.67 -11.29
C ILE A 352 -24.76 16.17 -11.35
N SER A 353 -25.54 15.64 -12.30
CA SER A 353 -26.99 15.82 -12.32
C SER A 353 -27.69 14.47 -12.28
N ALA A 354 -28.58 14.30 -11.32
CA ALA A 354 -29.51 13.18 -11.26
C ALA A 354 -30.88 13.68 -11.72
N GLY A 355 -31.58 12.93 -12.58
CA GLY A 355 -32.84 13.37 -13.19
C GLY A 355 -33.88 13.89 -12.19
N LYS A 356 -34.58 13.00 -11.48
CA LYS A 356 -35.55 13.40 -10.45
C LYS A 356 -34.87 13.47 -9.08
N GLN A 357 -35.21 14.50 -8.29
CA GLN A 357 -34.76 14.65 -6.90
C GLN A 357 -35.49 13.71 -5.94
N GLU A 358 -36.71 13.32 -6.29
CA GLU A 358 -37.52 12.36 -5.54
C GLU A 358 -37.89 11.18 -6.44
N LEU A 359 -37.56 9.99 -5.98
CA LEU A 359 -37.77 8.72 -6.69
C LEU A 359 -38.56 7.77 -5.78
N THR A 360 -39.32 6.86 -6.38
CA THR A 360 -39.96 5.76 -5.65
C THR A 360 -39.07 4.52 -5.66
N ALA A 361 -39.45 3.48 -4.92
CA ALA A 361 -38.74 2.20 -4.92
C ALA A 361 -38.69 1.57 -6.33
N ARG A 362 -37.52 1.05 -6.71
CA ARG A 362 -37.23 0.40 -7.99
C ARG A 362 -37.39 1.29 -9.23
N ASP A 363 -37.34 2.61 -9.05
CA ASP A 363 -37.34 3.57 -10.16
C ASP A 363 -35.95 3.69 -10.78
N ARG A 364 -35.93 3.92 -12.11
CA ARG A 364 -34.70 4.23 -12.84
C ARG A 364 -34.24 5.66 -12.52
N THR A 365 -32.97 5.80 -12.15
CA THR A 365 -32.28 7.09 -12.08
C THR A 365 -31.16 7.15 -13.12
N SER A 366 -31.12 8.25 -13.87
CA SER A 366 -30.08 8.54 -14.86
C SER A 366 -29.16 9.61 -14.28
N ILE A 367 -27.93 9.23 -13.99
CA ILE A 367 -26.87 10.11 -13.49
C ILE A 367 -26.07 10.59 -14.69
N GLN A 368 -26.00 11.90 -14.89
CA GLN A 368 -25.16 12.53 -15.89
C GLN A 368 -23.95 13.18 -15.22
N LEU A 369 -22.78 12.89 -15.77
CA LEU A 369 -21.50 13.45 -15.36
C LEU A 369 -20.98 14.32 -16.48
N ALA A 370 -20.92 15.63 -16.26
CA ALA A 370 -20.41 16.59 -17.24
C ALA A 370 -19.10 17.19 -16.74
N SER A 371 -18.00 16.97 -17.47
CA SER A 371 -16.73 17.62 -17.16
C SER A 371 -16.77 19.09 -17.55
N ALA A 372 -16.33 19.97 -16.64
CA ALA A 372 -16.19 21.40 -16.87
C ALA A 372 -14.76 21.80 -17.31
N LEU A 373 -13.92 20.82 -17.68
CA LEU A 373 -12.58 21.07 -18.23
C LEU A 373 -12.74 21.88 -19.53
N GLY A 374 -12.32 23.14 -19.49
CA GLY A 374 -12.54 24.09 -20.58
C GLY A 374 -11.71 23.75 -21.82
N GLY A 375 -12.37 23.66 -22.98
CA GLY A 375 -11.80 23.80 -24.34
C GLY A 375 -10.72 22.82 -24.83
N ASP A 376 -9.95 22.19 -23.93
CA ASP A 376 -8.86 21.28 -24.24
C ASP A 376 -9.41 19.84 -24.31
N SER A 377 -9.79 19.44 -25.52
CA SER A 377 -10.49 18.18 -25.83
C SER A 377 -9.71 16.89 -25.50
N LEU A 378 -8.44 17.02 -25.09
CA LEU A 378 -7.53 15.90 -24.80
C LEU A 378 -7.42 15.56 -23.31
N GLU A 379 -7.87 16.42 -22.39
CA GLU A 379 -7.78 16.12 -20.96
C GLU A 379 -8.85 15.11 -20.53
N THR A 380 -8.41 13.98 -19.96
CA THR A 380 -9.30 12.94 -19.45
C THR A 380 -9.28 12.90 -17.92
N ILE A 381 -10.41 12.60 -17.29
CA ILE A 381 -10.50 12.32 -15.85
C ILE A 381 -10.74 10.82 -15.66
N GLN A 382 -9.87 10.17 -14.89
CA GLN A 382 -10.08 8.81 -14.42
C GLN A 382 -10.62 8.85 -12.99
N GLY A 383 -11.81 8.29 -12.76
CA GLY A 383 -12.50 8.37 -11.48
C GLY A 383 -13.20 7.09 -11.08
N SER A 384 -13.88 7.16 -9.94
CA SER A 384 -14.83 6.17 -9.43
C SER A 384 -16.05 6.89 -8.86
N LEU A 385 -17.23 6.29 -9.04
CA LEU A 385 -18.52 6.80 -8.56
C LEU A 385 -19.18 5.79 -7.64
N SER A 386 -19.67 6.28 -6.50
CA SER A 386 -20.50 5.52 -5.57
C SER A 386 -21.86 6.20 -5.39
N VAL A 387 -22.93 5.42 -5.35
CA VAL A 387 -24.28 5.85 -4.99
C VAL A 387 -24.76 5.01 -3.82
N TYR A 388 -24.91 5.62 -2.65
CA TYR A 388 -25.23 4.89 -1.41
C TYR A 388 -26.16 5.67 -0.48
N ALA A 389 -26.91 4.96 0.35
CA ALA A 389 -27.79 5.53 1.36
C ALA A 389 -26.97 6.21 2.45
N MET A 390 -27.30 7.47 2.76
CA MET A 390 -26.62 8.24 3.80
C MET A 390 -26.91 7.67 5.18
N ASP A 391 -25.87 7.53 5.98
CA ASP A 391 -26.01 7.22 7.40
C ASP A 391 -26.25 8.50 8.21
N ASN A 392 -27.04 8.38 9.29
CA ASN A 392 -27.21 9.45 10.28
C ASN A 392 -26.03 9.54 11.26
N ASN A 393 -25.07 8.62 11.16
CA ASN A 393 -23.97 8.53 12.12
C ASN A 393 -23.07 9.76 12.01
N ASN A 394 -22.70 10.31 13.16
CA ASN A 394 -21.85 11.51 13.31
C ASN A 394 -20.35 11.23 13.01
N SER A 395 -20.07 10.34 12.06
CA SER A 395 -18.72 9.95 11.64
C SER A 395 -18.04 11.16 10.97
N PRO A 396 -16.82 11.53 11.38
CA PRO A 396 -16.06 12.50 10.61
C PRO A 396 -15.84 11.93 9.21
N ALA A 397 -16.27 12.69 8.19
CA ALA A 397 -16.09 12.31 6.80
C ALA A 397 -14.60 12.08 6.52
N ALA A 398 -14.26 11.02 5.80
CA ALA A 398 -12.88 10.82 5.37
C ALA A 398 -12.49 11.93 4.37
N PRO A 399 -11.22 12.35 4.33
CA PRO A 399 -10.78 13.36 3.39
C PRO A 399 -11.10 12.95 1.95
N ASP A 400 -11.64 13.88 1.17
CA ASP A 400 -11.77 13.72 -0.27
C ASP A 400 -10.37 13.64 -0.94
N ILE A 401 -10.29 13.15 -2.18
CA ILE A 401 -9.01 12.98 -2.89
C ILE A 401 -8.19 14.27 -2.97
N ARG A 402 -8.84 15.44 -3.06
CA ARG A 402 -8.15 16.74 -3.12
C ARG A 402 -7.59 17.09 -1.74
N ALA A 403 -8.39 16.99 -0.69
CA ALA A 403 -7.96 17.25 0.67
C ALA A 403 -6.85 16.27 1.09
N TYR A 404 -6.93 15.02 0.63
CA TYR A 404 -5.88 14.03 0.86
C TYR A 404 -4.56 14.41 0.19
N LEU A 405 -4.55 14.56 -1.14
CA LEU A 405 -3.31 14.78 -1.90
C LEU A 405 -2.67 16.15 -1.60
N GLN A 406 -3.47 17.20 -1.39
CA GLN A 406 -2.94 18.56 -1.20
C GLN A 406 -2.62 18.90 0.25
N LEU A 407 -3.25 18.22 1.23
CA LEU A 407 -3.16 18.55 2.64
C LEU A 407 -2.80 17.36 3.52
N THR A 408 -3.69 16.37 3.67
CA THR A 408 -3.55 15.39 4.77
C THR A 408 -2.42 14.37 4.56
N ALA A 409 -2.06 14.04 3.32
CA ALA A 409 -0.97 13.10 3.02
C ALA A 409 0.42 13.59 3.48
N GLY A 410 0.62 14.91 3.58
CA GLY A 410 1.87 15.51 4.05
C GLY A 410 1.95 15.69 5.57
N LEU A 411 0.83 15.47 6.28
CA LEU A 411 0.67 15.80 7.69
C LEU A 411 0.55 14.56 8.57
N SER A 412 0.68 14.75 9.87
CA SER A 412 0.65 13.67 10.86
C SER A 412 -0.64 13.68 11.68
N GLY A 413 -1.08 12.50 12.09
CA GLY A 413 -2.30 12.32 12.87
C GLY A 413 -3.59 12.45 12.05
N SER A 414 -4.73 12.30 12.72
CA SER A 414 -6.04 12.54 12.12
C SER A 414 -6.32 14.03 12.06
N ILE A 415 -6.87 14.50 10.94
CA ILE A 415 -7.28 15.90 10.75
C ILE A 415 -8.80 15.91 10.68
N GLU A 416 -9.44 16.67 11.56
CA GLU A 416 -10.89 16.82 11.59
C GLU A 416 -11.34 17.79 10.49
N SER A 417 -12.29 17.38 9.66
CA SER A 417 -12.84 18.15 8.53
C SER A 417 -11.79 18.86 7.64
N PRO A 418 -10.86 18.13 6.99
CA PRO A 418 -9.79 18.70 6.16
C PRO A 418 -10.25 19.72 5.10
N GLU A 419 -11.47 19.57 4.59
CA GLU A 419 -12.12 20.37 3.56
C GLU A 419 -12.36 21.81 4.04
N PHE A 420 -12.49 22.02 5.35
CA PHE A 420 -12.62 23.34 5.96
C PHE A 420 -11.43 24.24 5.60
N TYR A 421 -10.21 23.70 5.55
CA TYR A 421 -8.98 24.46 5.29
C TYR A 421 -8.88 24.99 3.86
N PHE A 422 -9.81 24.61 2.98
CA PHE A 422 -9.96 25.11 1.61
C PHE A 422 -11.05 26.18 1.48
N THR A 423 -11.64 26.63 2.59
CA THR A 423 -12.68 27.66 2.63
C THR A 423 -12.09 29.06 2.86
N PRO A 424 -12.76 30.13 2.40
CA PRO A 424 -12.35 31.50 2.72
C PRO A 424 -12.31 31.79 4.23
N GLU A 425 -13.21 31.17 5.01
CA GLU A 425 -13.22 31.27 6.48
C GLU A 425 -11.90 30.81 7.10
N ALA A 426 -11.37 29.68 6.62
CA ALA A 426 -10.09 29.15 7.10
C ALA A 426 -8.89 30.03 6.75
N ALA A 427 -8.95 30.74 5.61
CA ALA A 427 -7.88 31.62 5.14
C ALA A 427 -7.81 32.97 5.89
N ASN A 428 -8.93 33.44 6.44
CA ASN A 428 -9.02 34.74 7.12
C ASN A 428 -8.68 34.69 8.62
N GLY A 429 -8.37 33.51 9.18
CA GLY A 429 -8.04 33.32 10.58
C GLY A 429 -6.80 32.45 10.82
N ASN A 430 -6.47 32.20 12.08
CA ASN A 430 -5.32 31.37 12.45
C ASN A 430 -5.56 29.85 12.30
N TYR A 431 -6.61 29.43 11.59
CA TYR A 431 -7.00 28.02 11.50
C TYR A 431 -5.93 27.17 10.78
N ILE A 432 -5.47 27.62 9.61
CA ILE A 432 -4.42 26.94 8.84
C ILE A 432 -3.11 26.93 9.65
N GLU A 433 -2.79 28.06 10.28
CA GLU A 433 -1.57 28.18 11.10
C GLU A 433 -1.60 27.19 12.28
N ASN A 434 -2.70 27.13 13.04
CA ASN A 434 -2.88 26.20 14.14
C ASN A 434 -2.75 24.74 13.67
N LEU A 435 -3.33 24.40 12.50
CA LEU A 435 -3.19 23.07 11.90
C LEU A 435 -1.72 22.75 11.58
N MET A 436 -1.00 23.67 10.94
CA MET A 436 0.40 23.45 10.56
C MET A 436 1.32 23.35 11.77
N LEU A 437 1.07 24.12 12.83
CA LEU A 437 1.83 24.04 14.09
C LEU A 437 1.65 22.71 14.80
N VAL A 438 0.48 22.08 14.68
CA VAL A 438 0.14 20.82 15.38
C VAL A 438 0.38 19.60 14.50
N ASN A 439 -0.32 19.50 13.37
CA ASN A 439 -0.27 18.34 12.48
C ASN A 439 0.90 18.40 11.48
N GLY A 440 1.43 19.59 11.21
CA GLY A 440 2.64 19.80 10.42
C GLY A 440 3.92 19.84 11.25
N TRP A 441 3.83 19.62 12.56
CA TRP A 441 4.97 19.70 13.47
C TRP A 441 6.04 18.65 13.14
N ARG A 442 7.30 19.09 13.19
CA ARG A 442 8.49 18.28 12.91
C ARG A 442 9.59 18.61 13.91
N ARG A 443 10.36 17.59 14.25
CA ARG A 443 11.53 17.64 15.14
C ARG A 443 12.58 16.70 14.58
N PHE A 444 13.82 17.15 14.53
CA PHE A 444 14.96 16.28 14.29
C PHE A 444 15.52 15.83 15.62
N ASP A 445 15.43 14.53 15.87
CA ASP A 445 16.20 13.87 16.92
C ASP A 445 17.45 13.28 16.27
N ASN A 446 18.61 13.66 16.78
CA ASN A 446 19.89 13.24 16.23
C ASN A 446 19.94 11.71 16.01
N GLN A 447 20.51 11.33 14.85
CA GLN A 447 20.97 9.99 14.46
C GLN A 447 19.94 9.01 13.86
N ALA A 448 19.40 9.36 12.70
CA ALA A 448 19.20 8.34 11.66
C ALA A 448 19.87 8.83 10.37
N PRO A 449 20.85 8.10 9.81
CA PRO A 449 21.40 8.46 8.51
C PRO A 449 20.27 8.51 7.46
N LEU A 450 20.26 9.58 6.67
CA LEU A 450 19.51 9.65 5.43
C LEU A 450 20.19 8.67 4.44
N PHE A 451 19.55 7.52 4.17
CA PHE A 451 19.99 6.42 3.27
C PHE A 451 21.07 5.46 3.87
N ASP A 452 21.06 4.13 3.73
CA ASP A 452 20.28 3.14 2.95
C ASP A 452 20.21 1.82 3.77
N PRO A 453 19.03 1.36 4.24
CA PRO A 453 18.88 0.01 4.76
C PRO A 453 18.67 -0.94 3.58
N ALA A 454 19.77 -1.52 3.10
CA ALA A 454 19.86 -2.63 2.15
C ALA A 454 18.50 -3.15 1.63
N LEU A 455 18.13 -2.82 0.40
CA LEU A 455 17.03 -3.35 -0.46
C LEU A 455 16.14 -4.48 0.12
N LYS A 456 15.54 -4.27 1.30
CA LYS A 456 14.80 -5.32 2.02
C LYS A 456 13.50 -5.63 1.30
N TYR A 457 12.89 -4.59 0.74
CA TYR A 457 11.65 -4.66 -0.01
C TYR A 457 11.87 -4.12 -1.43
N LEU A 458 11.70 -4.99 -2.41
CA LEU A 458 11.90 -4.68 -3.83
C LEU A 458 10.60 -4.17 -4.47
N PRO A 459 10.68 -3.28 -5.47
CA PRO A 459 9.53 -2.93 -6.30
C PRO A 459 8.95 -4.15 -7.03
N GLU A 460 7.63 -4.17 -7.18
CA GLU A 460 6.86 -5.26 -7.79
C GLU A 460 6.34 -4.84 -9.18
N TYR A 461 7.24 -4.76 -10.16
CA TYR A 461 6.95 -4.20 -11.49
C TYR A 461 5.90 -4.95 -12.31
N ASP A 462 5.88 -6.28 -12.23
CA ASP A 462 5.08 -7.12 -13.14
C ASP A 462 4.53 -8.41 -12.49
N GLY A 463 4.68 -8.54 -11.17
CA GLY A 463 4.22 -9.70 -10.42
C GLY A 463 4.47 -9.56 -8.92
N HIS A 464 3.84 -10.47 -8.18
CA HIS A 464 3.89 -10.53 -6.72
C HIS A 464 5.16 -11.27 -6.26
N ILE A 465 5.92 -10.67 -5.37
CA ILE A 465 7.12 -11.29 -4.79
C ILE A 465 6.74 -12.16 -3.60
N VAL A 466 6.84 -13.48 -3.77
CA VAL A 466 6.80 -14.43 -2.67
C VAL A 466 8.19 -14.58 -2.09
N ALA A 467 8.32 -14.39 -0.77
CA ALA A 467 9.57 -14.62 -0.06
C ALA A 467 9.43 -15.85 0.84
N ALA A 468 10.48 -16.64 0.93
CA ALA A 468 10.58 -17.75 1.88
C ALA A 468 11.97 -17.78 2.51
N ARG A 469 12.06 -18.27 3.75
CA ARG A 469 13.34 -18.54 4.43
C ARG A 469 13.68 -20.02 4.31
N VAL A 470 14.90 -20.30 3.89
CA VAL A 470 15.45 -21.65 3.77
C VAL A 470 16.24 -21.97 5.04
N PHE A 471 15.96 -23.12 5.65
CA PHE A 471 16.67 -23.65 6.81
C PHE A 471 17.36 -24.95 6.47
N SER A 472 18.55 -25.17 7.04
CA SER A 472 19.18 -26.48 7.02
C SER A 472 18.54 -27.38 8.07
N ASN A 473 18.16 -28.60 7.70
CA ASN A 473 17.53 -29.59 8.57
C ASN A 473 18.50 -30.12 9.64
N TRP A 474 19.82 -29.94 9.46
CA TRP A 474 20.82 -30.42 10.41
C TRP A 474 21.04 -29.49 11.60
N ASN A 475 20.96 -28.18 11.39
CA ASN A 475 21.25 -27.19 12.43
C ASN A 475 20.12 -26.18 12.67
N HIS A 476 19.04 -26.28 11.89
CA HIS A 476 17.89 -25.37 11.89
C HIS A 476 18.26 -23.89 11.70
N GLN A 477 19.42 -23.61 11.10
CA GLN A 477 19.88 -22.25 10.81
C GLN A 477 19.54 -21.83 9.38
N PRO A 478 19.40 -20.51 9.11
CA PRO A 478 19.21 -20.01 7.76
C PRO A 478 20.33 -20.44 6.81
N ALA A 479 19.98 -20.98 5.65
CA ALA A 479 20.93 -21.53 4.68
C ALA A 479 21.08 -20.61 3.46
N PRO A 480 22.23 -19.93 3.27
CA PRO A 480 22.49 -19.08 2.12
C PRO A 480 22.91 -19.89 0.89
N GLY A 481 22.70 -19.33 -0.31
CA GLY A 481 23.16 -19.91 -1.59
C GLY A 481 22.39 -21.14 -2.07
N VAL A 482 21.24 -21.47 -1.47
CA VAL A 482 20.41 -22.61 -1.85
C VAL A 482 19.46 -22.19 -2.96
N SER A 483 19.61 -22.79 -4.15
CA SER A 483 18.63 -22.62 -5.23
C SER A 483 17.32 -23.32 -4.89
N CYS A 484 16.20 -22.68 -5.20
CA CYS A 484 14.86 -23.20 -4.96
C CYS A 484 13.98 -22.98 -6.20
N LEU A 485 13.02 -23.87 -6.40
CA LEU A 485 11.93 -23.73 -7.36
C LEU A 485 10.63 -23.49 -6.61
N LEU A 486 9.79 -22.60 -7.15
CA LEU A 486 8.42 -22.40 -6.70
C LEU A 486 7.46 -22.76 -7.83
N THR A 487 6.44 -23.55 -7.54
CA THR A 487 5.34 -23.79 -8.47
C THR A 487 3.99 -23.42 -7.91
N ALA A 488 3.18 -22.81 -8.77
CA ALA A 488 1.76 -22.62 -8.55
C ALA A 488 1.02 -23.54 -9.54
N PRO A 489 0.28 -24.56 -9.08
CA PRO A 489 -0.50 -25.49 -9.90
C PRO A 489 -1.78 -24.81 -10.42
N SER A 490 -1.66 -23.61 -10.98
CA SER A 490 -2.71 -22.92 -11.72
C SER A 490 -2.63 -23.30 -13.20
N ILE A 491 -3.68 -23.09 -13.99
CA ILE A 491 -3.58 -23.18 -15.46
C ILE A 491 -3.51 -21.76 -16.03
N PRO A 492 -2.45 -21.38 -16.77
CA PRO A 492 -1.23 -22.17 -17.03
C PRO A 492 -0.32 -22.32 -15.80
N PHE A 493 0.47 -23.41 -15.77
CA PHE A 493 1.39 -23.70 -14.67
C PHE A 493 2.51 -22.66 -14.61
N GLY A 494 2.70 -22.09 -13.42
CA GLY A 494 3.83 -21.19 -13.14
C GLY A 494 4.98 -21.96 -12.52
N LEU A 495 6.18 -21.84 -13.09
CA LEU A 495 7.44 -22.29 -12.49
C LEU A 495 8.38 -21.10 -12.35
N TYR A 496 8.86 -20.89 -11.13
CA TYR A 496 9.71 -19.77 -10.75
C TYR A 496 10.94 -20.29 -10.04
N ASN A 497 12.06 -19.59 -10.17
CA ASN A 497 13.31 -19.94 -9.50
C ASN A 497 13.79 -18.79 -8.61
N GLY A 498 14.53 -19.13 -7.57
CA GLY A 498 15.20 -18.18 -6.70
C GLY A 498 16.42 -18.81 -6.05
N THR A 499 17.34 -18.00 -5.53
CA THR A 499 18.46 -18.48 -4.71
C THR A 499 18.46 -17.71 -3.40
N SER A 500 18.69 -18.40 -2.27
CA SER A 500 18.68 -17.77 -0.97
C SER A 500 19.88 -16.82 -0.78
N ASP A 501 19.62 -15.64 -0.22
CA ASP A 501 20.64 -14.65 0.11
C ASP A 501 21.44 -15.01 1.37
N SER A 502 22.35 -14.14 1.81
CA SER A 502 23.17 -14.33 3.02
C SER A 502 22.36 -14.52 4.31
N SER A 503 21.10 -14.09 4.32
CA SER A 503 20.17 -14.27 5.44
C SER A 503 19.27 -15.51 5.30
N GLY A 504 19.49 -16.32 4.26
CA GLY A 504 18.71 -17.50 3.92
C GLY A 504 17.36 -17.19 3.28
N ILE A 505 17.12 -15.96 2.80
CA ILE A 505 15.84 -15.58 2.18
C ILE A 505 15.92 -15.78 0.67
N VAL A 506 14.99 -16.57 0.13
CA VAL A 506 14.75 -16.71 -1.31
C VAL A 506 13.50 -15.92 -1.71
N ARG A 507 13.51 -15.36 -2.93
CA ARG A 507 12.42 -14.54 -3.47
C ARG A 507 12.02 -15.05 -4.86
N PHE A 508 10.71 -15.11 -5.11
CA PHE A 508 10.12 -15.55 -6.37
C PHE A 508 9.16 -14.49 -6.88
N ASN A 509 9.31 -14.04 -8.13
CA ASN A 509 8.37 -13.12 -8.76
C ASN A 509 7.28 -13.91 -9.48
N ILE A 510 6.14 -14.10 -8.81
CA ILE A 510 4.99 -14.85 -9.32
C ILE A 510 4.09 -13.92 -10.12
N LYS A 511 3.79 -14.31 -11.36
CA LYS A 511 2.92 -13.53 -12.25
C LYS A 511 1.54 -14.16 -12.34
N LYS A 512 0.50 -13.32 -12.33
CA LYS A 512 -0.89 -13.72 -12.64
C LYS A 512 -1.45 -14.85 -11.78
N TYR A 513 -1.04 -14.96 -10.51
CA TYR A 513 -1.61 -15.91 -9.56
C TYR A 513 -2.73 -15.24 -8.76
N TYR A 514 -3.98 -15.70 -8.91
CA TYR A 514 -5.17 -15.07 -8.35
C TYR A 514 -5.96 -16.03 -7.46
N GLY A 515 -6.53 -15.48 -6.37
CA GLY A 515 -7.38 -16.21 -5.44
C GLY A 515 -6.62 -17.18 -4.53
N PRO A 516 -7.35 -17.94 -3.71
CA PRO A 516 -6.78 -18.99 -2.87
C PRO A 516 -6.29 -20.16 -3.72
N GLY A 517 -5.17 -20.76 -3.31
CA GLY A 517 -4.66 -22.01 -3.85
C GLY A 517 -3.34 -22.39 -3.21
N ASP A 518 -2.71 -23.44 -3.73
CA ASP A 518 -1.47 -23.96 -3.15
C ASP A 518 -0.26 -23.43 -3.91
N ILE A 519 0.84 -23.17 -3.20
CA ILE A 519 2.16 -23.05 -3.80
C ILE A 519 3.08 -24.13 -3.23
N PHE A 520 4.00 -24.60 -4.05
CA PHE A 520 5.02 -25.57 -3.65
C PHE A 520 6.38 -24.91 -3.76
N ILE A 521 7.18 -25.00 -2.71
CA ILE A 521 8.56 -24.49 -2.72
C ILE A 521 9.50 -25.65 -2.47
N LYS A 522 10.46 -25.83 -3.37
CA LYS A 522 11.39 -26.95 -3.36
C LYS A 522 12.84 -26.49 -3.43
N PRO A 523 13.67 -26.78 -2.42
CA PRO A 523 15.11 -26.62 -2.50
C PRO A 523 15.72 -27.59 -3.52
N THR A 524 16.55 -27.07 -4.43
CA THR A 524 17.27 -27.83 -5.46
C THR A 524 18.78 -27.50 -5.39
N PRO A 525 19.49 -27.93 -4.34
CA PRO A 525 20.93 -27.70 -4.23
C PRO A 525 21.69 -28.41 -5.35
N SER A 526 22.87 -27.88 -5.72
CA SER A 526 23.71 -28.38 -6.83
C SER A 526 24.32 -29.78 -6.60
N ALA A 527 24.22 -30.31 -5.38
CA ALA A 527 24.54 -31.69 -5.02
C ALA A 527 23.31 -32.33 -4.39
N ASN A 528 23.02 -33.61 -4.68
CA ASN A 528 21.84 -34.44 -4.31
C ASN A 528 21.36 -34.39 -2.83
N ALA A 529 21.03 -33.20 -2.32
CA ALA A 529 20.82 -32.89 -0.91
C ALA A 529 19.48 -32.16 -0.67
N ALA A 530 18.51 -32.31 -1.59
CA ALA A 530 17.20 -31.64 -1.49
C ALA A 530 16.48 -31.96 -0.15
N ASN A 531 16.70 -33.16 0.42
CA ASN A 531 16.10 -33.59 1.68
C ASN A 531 16.74 -32.95 2.94
N ASN A 532 17.75 -32.10 2.78
CA ASN A 532 18.46 -31.47 3.90
C ASN A 532 17.97 -30.05 4.19
N TYR A 533 16.92 -29.58 3.52
CA TYR A 533 16.41 -28.22 3.70
C TYR A 533 14.90 -28.19 3.90
N THR A 534 14.44 -27.19 4.66
CA THR A 534 13.03 -26.86 4.83
C THR A 534 12.81 -25.38 4.52
N THR A 535 11.60 -25.03 4.09
CA THR A 535 11.26 -23.64 3.72
C THR A 535 10.07 -23.15 4.50
N ALA A 536 10.13 -21.90 4.98
CA ALA A 536 9.00 -21.21 5.59
C ALA A 536 8.67 -19.95 4.80
N VAL A 537 7.43 -19.84 4.30
CA VAL A 537 6.96 -18.64 3.59
C VAL A 537 6.88 -17.46 4.56
N ILE A 538 7.42 -16.33 4.12
CA ILE A 538 7.38 -15.07 4.86
C ILE A 538 6.13 -14.33 4.42
N SER A 539 5.29 -13.92 5.38
CA SER A 539 4.13 -13.10 5.09
C SER A 539 4.55 -11.85 4.32
N PRO A 540 3.91 -11.53 3.17
CA PRO A 540 4.25 -10.34 2.42
C PRO A 540 3.59 -9.09 3.02
N PHE A 541 2.90 -9.14 4.17
CA PHE A 541 2.29 -7.97 4.79
C PHE A 541 3.20 -7.37 5.86
N ILE A 542 2.97 -6.09 6.21
CA ILE A 542 3.62 -5.46 7.37
C ILE A 542 3.22 -6.23 8.62
N ASP A 543 4.20 -6.69 9.39
CA ASP A 543 3.96 -7.36 10.67
C ASP A 543 3.20 -6.43 11.63
N SER A 544 2.05 -6.92 12.12
CA SER A 544 1.24 -6.21 13.11
C SER A 544 1.99 -5.85 14.39
N ALA A 545 2.99 -6.64 14.81
CA ALA A 545 3.79 -6.35 16.01
C ALA A 545 4.67 -5.11 15.85
N ASN A 546 5.02 -4.76 14.61
CA ASN A 546 5.86 -3.60 14.29
C ASN A 546 5.04 -2.33 14.06
N ARG A 547 3.71 -2.35 14.25
CA ARG A 547 2.84 -1.19 14.04
C ARG A 547 2.67 -0.41 15.32
N SER A 548 3.13 0.84 15.33
CA SER A 548 2.75 1.79 16.37
C SER A 548 1.40 2.40 16.03
N PHE A 549 0.32 1.75 16.46
CA PHE A 549 -1.03 2.10 16.04
C PHE A 549 -1.92 2.53 17.21
N THR A 550 -2.44 3.76 17.16
CA THR A 550 -3.42 4.28 18.13
C THR A 550 -4.58 4.91 17.38
N GLN A 551 -5.78 4.37 17.56
CA GLN A 551 -7.00 4.96 17.02
C GLN A 551 -8.11 5.04 18.08
N PRO A 552 -9.01 6.03 17.99
CA PRO A 552 -10.18 6.13 18.86
C PRO A 552 -11.08 4.90 18.71
N ARG A 553 -11.56 4.40 19.84
CA ARG A 553 -12.63 3.39 19.85
C ARG A 553 -13.90 3.98 19.24
N TYR A 554 -14.69 3.12 18.62
CA TYR A 554 -16.02 3.50 18.11
C TYR A 554 -17.07 2.68 18.83
N PHE A 555 -18.11 3.39 19.26
CA PHE A 555 -19.32 2.83 19.82
C PHE A 555 -20.51 3.46 19.07
N PRO A 556 -21.47 2.67 18.58
CA PRO A 556 -22.70 3.20 18.01
C PRO A 556 -23.45 4.04 19.05
N ASP A 557 -24.02 5.17 18.61
CA ASP A 557 -24.86 6.00 19.47
C ASP A 557 -26.19 5.25 19.73
N PRO A 558 -26.66 5.12 20.99
CA PRO A 558 -27.98 4.58 21.28
C PRO A 558 -29.12 5.25 20.48
N ALA A 559 -28.99 6.53 20.13
CA ALA A 559 -29.95 7.25 19.29
C ALA A 559 -30.07 6.67 17.86
N ASP A 560 -29.03 6.01 17.36
CA ASP A 560 -28.99 5.42 16.01
C ASP A 560 -29.62 4.00 15.94
N SER A 561 -30.06 3.45 17.08
CA SER A 561 -30.53 2.06 17.19
C SER A 561 -31.64 1.68 16.20
N ALA A 562 -32.66 2.52 16.03
CA ALA A 562 -33.76 2.27 15.10
C ALA A 562 -33.28 2.23 13.62
N TYR A 563 -32.35 3.12 13.27
CA TYR A 563 -31.75 3.15 11.94
C TYR A 563 -30.83 1.95 11.68
N LEU A 564 -30.01 1.57 12.68
CA LEU A 564 -29.14 0.39 12.62
C LEU A 564 -29.95 -0.91 12.50
N LEU A 565 -31.10 -1.01 13.18
CA LEU A 565 -32.02 -2.13 13.02
C LEU A 565 -32.55 -2.22 11.58
N LYS A 566 -33.01 -1.10 11.02
CA LYS A 566 -33.47 -1.02 9.63
C LYS A 566 -32.37 -1.46 8.65
N ARG A 567 -31.13 -0.99 8.84
CA ARG A 567 -29.98 -1.42 8.04
C ARG A 567 -29.62 -2.90 8.24
N SER A 568 -29.76 -3.43 9.46
CA SER A 568 -29.48 -4.84 9.74
C SER A 568 -30.44 -5.75 8.97
N ILE A 569 -31.74 -5.43 8.98
CA ILE A 569 -32.75 -6.14 8.20
C ILE A 569 -32.42 -6.07 6.71
N ALA A 570 -32.04 -4.88 6.21
CA ALA A 570 -31.65 -4.67 4.83
C ALA A 570 -30.44 -5.54 4.41
N MET A 571 -29.37 -5.53 5.20
CA MET A 571 -28.16 -6.34 4.96
C MET A 571 -28.47 -7.83 4.97
N GLN A 572 -29.25 -8.32 5.94
CA GLN A 572 -29.63 -9.74 6.02
C GLN A 572 -30.46 -10.16 4.80
N THR A 573 -31.40 -9.31 4.39
CA THR A 573 -32.20 -9.52 3.19
C THR A 573 -31.31 -9.70 1.95
N VAL A 574 -30.34 -8.81 1.76
CA VAL A 574 -29.40 -8.90 0.61
C VAL A 574 -28.60 -10.19 0.66
N ASN A 575 -28.08 -10.57 1.83
CA ASN A 575 -27.29 -11.79 2.01
C ASN A 575 -28.10 -13.09 1.83
N ILE A 576 -29.43 -13.05 2.04
CA ILE A 576 -30.32 -14.22 1.84
C ILE A 576 -30.71 -14.34 0.35
N TYR A 577 -31.24 -13.27 -0.24
CA TYR A 577 -31.84 -13.34 -1.59
C TYR A 577 -30.84 -13.19 -2.73
N TYR A 578 -29.70 -12.54 -2.51
CA TYR A 578 -28.72 -12.23 -3.56
C TYR A 578 -27.34 -12.84 -3.31
N LYS A 579 -27.20 -13.82 -2.43
CA LYS A 579 -25.92 -14.46 -2.06
C LYS A 579 -25.06 -14.85 -3.27
N ASP A 580 -25.66 -15.50 -4.26
CA ASP A 580 -24.92 -15.98 -5.44
C ASP A 580 -24.49 -14.81 -6.34
N LYS A 581 -25.34 -13.77 -6.43
CA LYS A 581 -25.05 -12.56 -7.20
C LYS A 581 -23.91 -11.75 -6.58
N ILE A 582 -23.89 -11.62 -5.26
CA ILE A 582 -22.83 -10.88 -4.55
C ILE A 582 -21.52 -11.67 -4.42
N ASN A 583 -21.53 -12.98 -4.67
CA ASN A 583 -20.34 -13.85 -4.72
C ASN A 583 -19.95 -14.23 -6.15
N THR A 584 -20.28 -13.37 -7.11
CA THR A 584 -19.81 -13.50 -8.50
C THR A 584 -18.47 -12.78 -8.67
N TYR A 585 -17.52 -13.43 -9.33
CA TYR A 585 -16.19 -12.89 -9.61
C TYR A 585 -15.92 -12.90 -11.11
N THR A 586 -15.24 -11.86 -11.60
CA THR A 586 -14.73 -11.80 -12.97
C THR A 586 -13.53 -12.75 -13.09
N PRO A 587 -13.52 -13.67 -14.07
CA PRO A 587 -12.34 -14.46 -14.34
C PRO A 587 -11.18 -13.52 -14.72
N PRO A 588 -9.96 -13.72 -14.18
CA PRO A 588 -8.83 -12.90 -14.56
C PRO A 588 -8.66 -12.90 -16.10
N PRO A 589 -8.25 -11.77 -16.71
CA PRO A 589 -7.97 -11.71 -18.14
C PRO A 589 -6.67 -12.48 -18.42
N VAL A 590 -6.74 -13.81 -18.43
CA VAL A 590 -5.62 -14.68 -18.78
C VAL A 590 -5.55 -14.75 -20.31
N THR A 591 -4.89 -13.76 -20.93
CA THR A 591 -4.65 -13.75 -22.38
C THR A 591 -3.64 -14.79 -22.85
N ASP A 592 -2.86 -15.36 -21.92
CA ASP A 592 -1.82 -16.34 -22.21
C ASP A 592 -2.17 -17.67 -21.52
N THR A 593 -2.55 -18.66 -22.32
CA THR A 593 -2.91 -20.00 -21.86
C THR A 593 -1.73 -20.97 -21.91
N LEU A 594 -0.54 -20.51 -22.34
CA LEU A 594 0.64 -21.35 -22.46
C LEU A 594 1.32 -21.54 -21.09
N PRO A 595 1.75 -22.77 -20.75
CA PRO A 595 2.63 -23.03 -19.61
C PRO A 595 3.93 -22.23 -19.67
N PHE A 596 4.69 -22.21 -18.57
CA PHE A 596 6.00 -21.53 -18.51
C PHE A 596 7.02 -21.98 -19.58
N TYR A 597 6.83 -23.17 -20.17
CA TYR A 597 7.63 -23.70 -21.27
C TYR A 597 7.10 -23.35 -22.67
N GLY A 598 6.05 -22.52 -22.77
CA GLY A 598 5.44 -22.11 -24.03
C GLY A 598 4.58 -23.20 -24.67
N LYS A 599 4.47 -23.18 -26.01
CA LYS A 599 3.80 -24.24 -26.76
C LYS A 599 4.71 -25.48 -26.78
N PRO A 600 4.26 -26.64 -26.28
CA PRO A 600 5.05 -27.86 -26.36
C PRO A 600 5.26 -28.26 -27.83
N GLU A 601 6.42 -28.82 -28.12
CA GLU A 601 6.73 -29.31 -29.47
C GLU A 601 5.91 -30.57 -29.79
N ILE A 602 5.68 -31.41 -28.78
CA ILE A 602 4.90 -32.62 -28.89
C ILE A 602 3.90 -32.66 -27.73
N SER A 603 2.64 -32.93 -28.03
CA SER A 603 1.56 -33.10 -27.05
C SER A 603 0.78 -34.36 -27.39
N TYR A 604 0.68 -35.26 -26.43
CA TYR A 604 -0.08 -36.50 -26.53
C TYR A 604 -1.35 -36.35 -25.69
N LEU A 605 -2.52 -36.28 -26.33
CA LEU A 605 -3.79 -36.49 -25.66
C LEU A 605 -3.97 -37.99 -25.52
N LEU A 606 -3.83 -38.52 -24.31
CA LEU A 606 -3.69 -39.95 -24.14
C LEU A 606 -4.99 -40.73 -24.45
N ASP A 607 -6.15 -40.04 -24.55
CA ASP A 607 -7.42 -40.61 -25.01
C ASP A 607 -7.37 -41.07 -26.48
N ASP A 608 -6.46 -40.50 -27.27
CA ASP A 608 -6.30 -40.83 -28.68
C ASP A 608 -5.48 -42.13 -28.88
N TYR A 609 -4.95 -42.72 -27.80
CA TYR A 609 -4.04 -43.87 -27.83
C TYR A 609 -4.60 -45.04 -27.01
N LYS A 610 -4.22 -46.27 -27.40
CA LYS A 610 -4.57 -47.46 -26.62
C LYS A 610 -3.83 -47.43 -25.27
N ARG A 611 -4.58 -47.29 -24.19
CA ARG A 611 -4.05 -47.24 -22.82
C ARG A 611 -3.38 -48.56 -22.43
N PHE A 612 -2.21 -48.44 -21.82
CA PHE A 612 -1.46 -49.56 -21.24
C PHE A 612 -1.75 -49.70 -19.75
N SER A 613 -1.16 -50.71 -19.12
CA SER A 613 -1.34 -50.95 -17.68
C SER A 613 -0.53 -49.97 -16.82
N THR A 614 0.62 -49.52 -17.34
CA THR A 614 1.56 -48.63 -16.65
C THR A 614 2.01 -47.49 -17.54
N MET A 615 2.47 -46.39 -16.93
CA MET A 615 3.04 -45.27 -17.68
C MET A 615 4.36 -45.63 -18.35
N GLU A 616 5.13 -46.57 -17.79
CA GLU A 616 6.36 -47.06 -18.43
C GLU A 616 6.09 -47.59 -19.84
N GLU A 617 5.08 -48.44 -20.00
CA GLU A 617 4.67 -48.98 -21.30
C GLU A 617 4.25 -47.85 -22.26
N VAL A 618 3.45 -46.89 -21.78
CA VAL A 618 3.05 -45.70 -22.58
C VAL A 618 4.28 -44.94 -23.09
N LEU A 619 5.24 -44.67 -22.21
CA LEU A 619 6.44 -43.90 -22.54
C LEU A 619 7.33 -44.65 -23.55
N ARG A 620 7.45 -45.97 -23.42
CA ARG A 620 8.26 -46.80 -24.35
C ARG A 620 7.61 -46.95 -25.72
N GLU A 621 6.30 -47.13 -25.78
CA GLU A 621 5.60 -47.49 -27.02
C GLU A 621 5.16 -46.28 -27.85
N TYR A 622 4.72 -45.18 -27.21
CA TYR A 622 4.14 -44.03 -27.92
C TYR A 622 5.03 -42.79 -27.94
N VAL A 623 5.92 -42.62 -26.96
CA VAL A 623 6.63 -41.34 -26.75
C VAL A 623 8.05 -41.41 -27.29
N GLN A 624 8.18 -41.29 -28.61
CA GLN A 624 9.44 -41.46 -29.35
C GLN A 624 10.61 -40.59 -28.86
N SER A 625 10.33 -39.40 -28.35
CA SER A 625 11.35 -38.46 -27.86
C SER A 625 11.89 -38.83 -26.46
N ILE A 626 11.28 -39.81 -25.79
CA ILE A 626 11.65 -40.28 -24.46
C ILE A 626 12.21 -41.70 -24.55
N ASN A 627 13.45 -41.87 -24.08
CA ASN A 627 14.07 -43.17 -23.91
C ASN A 627 14.04 -43.57 -22.44
N VAL A 628 13.40 -44.70 -22.13
CA VAL A 628 13.39 -45.30 -20.79
C VAL A 628 14.50 -46.37 -20.70
N VAL A 629 15.52 -46.10 -19.89
CA VAL A 629 16.71 -46.97 -19.74
C VAL A 629 16.82 -47.44 -18.30
N MET A 630 17.15 -48.71 -18.06
CA MET A 630 17.39 -49.22 -16.71
C MET A 630 18.81 -48.84 -16.24
N ARG A 631 18.92 -48.19 -15.09
CA ARG A 631 20.20 -47.94 -14.38
C ARG A 631 20.02 -48.20 -12.89
N ASP A 632 20.96 -48.90 -12.26
CA ASP A 632 20.89 -49.26 -10.84
C ASP A 632 19.55 -49.94 -10.43
N ARG A 633 19.03 -50.80 -11.32
CA ARG A 633 17.71 -51.46 -11.18
C ARG A 633 16.50 -50.53 -11.12
N LYS A 634 16.66 -49.25 -11.47
CA LYS A 634 15.58 -48.26 -11.58
C LYS A 634 15.42 -47.74 -13.02
N PRO A 635 14.19 -47.54 -13.52
CA PRO A 635 13.97 -46.93 -14.82
C PRO A 635 14.41 -45.45 -14.80
N HIS A 636 15.11 -45.00 -15.83
CA HIS A 636 15.57 -43.62 -15.98
C HIS A 636 15.10 -43.06 -17.30
N MET A 637 14.67 -41.81 -17.29
CA MET A 637 14.21 -41.10 -18.48
C MET A 637 15.37 -40.31 -19.10
N THR A 638 15.57 -40.44 -20.41
CA THR A 638 16.46 -39.56 -21.18
C THR A 638 15.70 -39.01 -22.38
N ILE A 639 16.04 -37.78 -22.77
CA ILE A 639 15.40 -37.10 -23.90
C ILE A 639 16.30 -37.21 -25.13
N TYR A 640 15.71 -37.63 -26.24
CA TYR A 640 16.32 -37.60 -27.57
C TYR A 640 15.83 -36.37 -28.33
N ASP A 641 16.77 -35.48 -28.65
CA ASP A 641 16.52 -34.31 -29.50
C ASP A 641 16.70 -34.73 -30.96
N GLU A 642 15.60 -35.05 -31.62
CA GLU A 642 15.60 -35.54 -33.00
C GLU A 642 16.20 -34.50 -33.96
N LYS A 643 15.95 -33.21 -33.73
CA LYS A 643 16.42 -32.14 -34.61
C LYS A 643 17.94 -32.04 -34.65
N TYR A 644 18.59 -32.21 -33.50
CA TYR A 644 20.06 -32.17 -33.39
C TYR A 644 20.69 -33.56 -33.27
N GLN A 645 19.89 -34.62 -33.38
CA GLN A 645 20.29 -36.02 -33.26
C GLN A 645 21.18 -36.26 -32.02
N ASN A 646 20.78 -35.68 -30.88
CA ASN A 646 21.59 -35.70 -29.66
C ASN A 646 20.78 -36.23 -28.47
N VAL A 647 21.44 -36.98 -27.59
CA VAL A 647 20.89 -37.42 -26.31
C VAL A 647 21.52 -36.58 -25.22
N TYR A 648 20.76 -35.66 -24.64
CA TYR A 648 21.24 -34.87 -23.52
C TYR A 648 21.34 -35.73 -22.26
N ARG A 649 22.42 -35.54 -21.48
CA ARG A 649 22.71 -36.32 -20.27
C ARG A 649 22.43 -35.56 -18.95
N TYR A 650 21.77 -34.40 -19.02
CA TYR A 650 21.30 -33.66 -17.84
C TYR A 650 19.99 -34.26 -17.30
N ALA A 651 19.56 -33.82 -16.12
CA ALA A 651 18.26 -34.20 -15.57
C ALA A 651 17.11 -33.79 -16.50
N VAL A 652 16.03 -34.57 -16.52
CA VAL A 652 14.78 -34.23 -17.21
C VAL A 652 13.87 -33.53 -16.20
N LEU A 653 13.26 -32.41 -16.58
CA LEU A 653 12.27 -31.75 -15.73
C LEU A 653 10.93 -32.47 -15.90
N VAL A 654 10.60 -33.34 -14.94
CA VAL A 654 9.33 -34.07 -14.93
C VAL A 654 8.33 -33.37 -14.02
N LEU A 655 7.16 -33.04 -14.56
CA LEU A 655 6.06 -32.38 -13.86
C LEU A 655 4.82 -33.28 -13.83
N LEU A 656 4.11 -33.31 -12.71
CA LEU A 656 2.75 -33.82 -12.63
C LEU A 656 1.84 -32.67 -12.17
N ASP A 657 0.81 -32.35 -12.95
CA ASP A 657 -0.11 -31.22 -12.69
C ASP A 657 0.62 -29.90 -12.36
N GLY A 658 1.76 -29.68 -13.03
CA GLY A 658 2.57 -28.47 -12.89
C GLY A 658 3.61 -28.50 -11.77
N VAL A 659 3.63 -29.53 -10.92
CA VAL A 659 4.59 -29.65 -9.81
C VAL A 659 5.79 -30.53 -10.18
N PRO A 660 7.05 -30.07 -9.98
CA PRO A 660 8.27 -30.83 -10.28
C PRO A 660 8.52 -31.99 -9.32
N LEU A 661 8.56 -33.21 -9.88
CA LEU A 661 8.86 -34.42 -9.12
C LEU A 661 10.36 -34.47 -8.78
N ALA A 662 10.69 -34.86 -7.53
CA ALA A 662 12.08 -35.01 -7.07
C ALA A 662 12.66 -36.34 -7.53
N ASP A 663 11.97 -37.41 -7.13
CA ASP A 663 12.10 -38.71 -7.73
C ASP A 663 10.89 -38.94 -8.64
N TYR A 664 11.11 -38.88 -9.95
CA TYR A 664 10.06 -39.18 -10.91
C TYR A 664 9.87 -40.69 -11.11
N ASN A 665 10.63 -41.57 -10.45
CA ASN A 665 10.51 -43.01 -10.64
C ASN A 665 9.08 -43.52 -10.37
N SER A 666 8.36 -42.90 -9.44
CA SER A 666 6.96 -43.24 -9.15
C SER A 666 6.03 -43.01 -10.35
N ILE A 667 6.41 -42.15 -11.31
CA ILE A 667 5.59 -41.89 -12.51
C ILE A 667 5.47 -43.13 -13.39
N PHE A 668 6.50 -44.00 -13.45
CA PHE A 668 6.52 -45.15 -14.34
C PHE A 668 5.43 -46.17 -13.99
N ASN A 669 5.10 -46.31 -12.70
CA ASN A 669 4.03 -47.20 -12.22
C ASN A 669 2.68 -46.49 -12.11
N TYR A 670 2.60 -45.21 -12.48
CA TYR A 670 1.36 -44.45 -12.36
C TYR A 670 0.34 -44.92 -13.40
N ASN A 671 -0.94 -44.97 -12.99
CA ASN A 671 -2.02 -45.45 -13.84
C ASN A 671 -2.25 -44.46 -15.00
N PRO A 672 -2.03 -44.85 -16.26
CA PRO A 672 -2.17 -43.93 -17.38
C PRO A 672 -3.60 -43.48 -17.62
N TYR A 673 -4.63 -44.22 -17.17
CA TYR A 673 -6.03 -43.80 -17.29
C TYR A 673 -6.36 -42.53 -16.50
N LYS A 674 -5.52 -42.17 -15.52
CA LYS A 674 -5.65 -40.93 -14.75
C LYS A 674 -5.03 -39.72 -15.44
N VAL A 675 -4.17 -39.95 -16.43
CA VAL A 675 -3.48 -38.90 -17.17
C VAL A 675 -4.27 -38.58 -18.44
N LYS A 676 -4.63 -37.32 -18.58
CA LYS A 676 -5.31 -36.77 -19.75
C LYS A 676 -4.32 -36.44 -20.85
N ARG A 677 -3.27 -35.68 -20.52
CA ARG A 677 -2.33 -35.12 -21.50
C ARG A 677 -0.88 -35.28 -21.05
N LEU A 678 0.00 -35.53 -22.01
CA LEU A 678 1.45 -35.54 -21.84
C LEU A 678 2.09 -34.55 -22.82
N ASP A 679 2.71 -33.51 -22.30
CA ASP A 679 3.46 -32.52 -23.08
C ASP A 679 4.96 -32.81 -22.97
N VAL A 680 5.66 -32.81 -24.11
CA VAL A 680 7.10 -33.05 -24.18
C VAL A 680 7.79 -31.90 -24.92
N VAL A 681 8.83 -31.35 -24.28
CA VAL A 681 9.75 -30.36 -24.85
C VAL A 681 11.13 -31.02 -24.92
N PRO A 682 11.48 -31.65 -26.06
CA PRO A 682 12.67 -32.48 -26.18
C PRO A 682 13.94 -31.67 -26.48
N ARG A 683 14.14 -30.55 -25.77
CA ARG A 683 15.24 -29.59 -25.99
C ARG A 683 15.78 -29.12 -24.66
N ARG A 684 17.06 -28.72 -24.63
CA ARG A 684 17.66 -28.09 -23.44
C ARG A 684 16.79 -26.96 -22.93
N TYR A 685 16.41 -27.06 -21.66
CA TYR A 685 15.57 -26.07 -21.00
C TYR A 685 16.35 -25.45 -19.84
N VAL A 686 16.53 -24.14 -19.88
CA VAL A 686 17.25 -23.40 -18.84
C VAL A 686 16.25 -22.57 -18.06
N ILE A 687 16.28 -22.72 -16.73
CA ILE A 687 15.50 -21.87 -15.82
C ILE A 687 16.38 -21.46 -14.65
N GLY A 688 16.63 -20.15 -14.54
CA GLY A 688 17.60 -19.65 -13.58
C GLY A 688 19.01 -20.21 -13.81
N SER A 689 19.57 -20.79 -12.75
CA SER A 689 20.85 -21.51 -12.77
C SER A 689 20.71 -23.00 -13.14
N SER A 690 19.48 -23.51 -13.32
CA SER A 690 19.22 -24.93 -13.60
C SER A 690 19.15 -25.21 -15.10
N LEU A 691 19.78 -26.31 -15.52
CA LEU A 691 19.78 -26.81 -16.90
C LEU A 691 19.17 -28.22 -16.94
N TYR A 692 18.14 -28.38 -17.75
CA TYR A 692 17.46 -29.65 -17.99
C TYR A 692 17.65 -30.11 -19.44
N SER A 693 17.64 -31.43 -19.64
CA SER A 693 17.66 -32.06 -20.98
C SER A 693 16.36 -31.79 -21.76
N GLY A 694 15.29 -31.48 -21.05
CA GLY A 694 13.98 -31.11 -21.59
C GLY A 694 12.89 -31.19 -20.53
N VAL A 695 11.66 -30.92 -20.93
CA VAL A 695 10.49 -30.88 -20.04
C VAL A 695 9.51 -31.98 -20.43
N VAL A 696 9.01 -32.70 -19.43
CA VAL A 696 7.98 -33.73 -19.57
C VAL A 696 6.89 -33.42 -18.55
N SER A 697 5.71 -33.03 -19.04
CA SER A 697 4.61 -32.55 -18.20
C SER A 697 3.39 -33.44 -18.35
N PHE A 698 3.07 -34.18 -17.29
CA PHE A 698 1.86 -34.99 -17.18
C PHE A 698 0.72 -34.15 -16.59
N GLN A 699 -0.46 -34.21 -17.19
CA GLN A 699 -1.67 -33.56 -16.70
C GLN A 699 -2.77 -34.59 -16.46
N THR A 700 -3.30 -34.63 -15.25
CA THR A 700 -4.39 -35.53 -14.84
C THR A 700 -5.76 -34.94 -15.18
N TYR A 701 -6.81 -35.76 -15.15
CA TYR A 701 -8.18 -35.27 -15.33
C TYR A 701 -8.63 -34.38 -14.17
N GLU A 702 -8.20 -34.69 -12.95
CA GLU A 702 -8.64 -34.00 -11.73
C GLU A 702 -7.70 -32.85 -11.30
N SER A 703 -6.53 -32.71 -11.94
CA SER A 703 -5.52 -31.65 -11.69
C SER A 703 -4.91 -31.60 -10.27
N LYS A 704 -5.26 -32.54 -9.39
CA LYS A 704 -4.76 -32.68 -8.00
C LYS A 704 -3.96 -33.96 -7.81
N PHE A 705 -3.14 -34.32 -8.79
CA PHE A 705 -2.30 -35.50 -8.80
C PHE A 705 -3.05 -36.84 -8.76
N ASP A 706 -4.39 -36.86 -8.77
CA ASP A 706 -5.29 -38.03 -8.78
C ASP A 706 -4.69 -39.29 -8.11
N GLY A 707 -4.57 -39.25 -6.78
CA GLY A 707 -4.05 -40.35 -5.96
C GLY A 707 -2.55 -40.62 -6.06
N PHE A 708 -1.76 -39.71 -6.64
CA PHE A 708 -0.31 -39.75 -6.63
C PHE A 708 0.24 -39.11 -5.34
N GLU A 709 1.06 -39.84 -4.60
CA GLU A 709 1.73 -39.32 -3.41
C GLU A 709 2.96 -38.50 -3.81
N LEU A 710 2.96 -37.22 -3.45
CA LEU A 710 4.12 -36.35 -3.66
C LEU A 710 5.24 -36.67 -2.67
N ASP A 711 6.48 -36.38 -3.08
CA ASP A 711 7.67 -36.51 -2.23
C ASP A 711 7.53 -35.64 -0.95
N PRO A 712 7.99 -36.10 0.23
CA PRO A 712 7.94 -35.31 1.47
C PRO A 712 8.59 -33.92 1.40
N SER A 713 9.50 -33.69 0.45
CA SER A 713 10.12 -32.39 0.18
C SER A 713 9.22 -31.39 -0.55
N ALA A 714 8.10 -31.85 -1.14
CA ALA A 714 7.11 -31.02 -1.83
C ALA A 714 5.96 -30.65 -0.89
N ILE A 715 6.21 -29.69 0.01
CA ILE A 715 5.20 -29.19 0.94
C ILE A 715 4.25 -28.23 0.20
N ALA A 716 2.96 -28.56 0.19
CA ALA A 716 1.91 -27.66 -0.26
C ALA A 716 1.69 -26.57 0.79
N ILE A 717 1.63 -25.31 0.36
CA ILE A 717 1.41 -24.17 1.24
C ILE A 717 0.19 -23.41 0.74
N ASP A 718 -0.85 -23.35 1.58
CA ASP A 718 -2.01 -22.51 1.34
C ASP A 718 -1.56 -21.06 1.17
N TYR A 719 -1.83 -20.50 0.00
CA TYR A 719 -1.37 -19.17 -0.37
C TYR A 719 -2.44 -18.37 -1.09
N GLU A 720 -2.85 -17.27 -0.47
CA GLU A 720 -3.75 -16.29 -1.09
C GLU A 720 -2.99 -15.49 -2.14
N GLY A 721 -3.39 -15.58 -3.41
CA GLY A 721 -2.84 -14.81 -4.51
C GLY A 721 -3.34 -13.38 -4.56
N LEU A 722 -3.35 -12.82 -5.77
CA LEU A 722 -3.99 -11.54 -6.05
C LEU A 722 -5.51 -11.66 -5.93
N GLN A 723 -6.18 -10.61 -5.46
CA GLN A 723 -7.61 -10.65 -5.26
C GLN A 723 -8.36 -10.88 -6.57
N LEU A 724 -9.26 -11.85 -6.57
CA LEU A 724 -10.27 -11.99 -7.62
C LEU A 724 -11.20 -10.78 -7.61
N GLN A 725 -11.45 -10.20 -8.78
CA GLN A 725 -12.32 -9.03 -8.89
C GLN A 725 -13.78 -9.47 -8.76
N ARG A 726 -14.42 -9.07 -7.66
CA ARG A 726 -15.86 -9.28 -7.46
C ARG A 726 -16.67 -8.38 -8.41
N VAL A 727 -17.76 -8.90 -8.96
CA VAL A 727 -18.69 -8.14 -9.81
C VAL A 727 -19.68 -7.39 -8.92
N PHE A 728 -19.83 -6.08 -9.13
CA PHE A 728 -20.85 -5.31 -8.43
C PHE A 728 -22.24 -5.68 -8.96
N TYR A 729 -23.14 -6.09 -8.06
CA TYR A 729 -24.50 -6.47 -8.44
C TYR A 729 -25.44 -5.25 -8.47
N ALA A 730 -25.87 -4.89 -9.68
CA ALA A 730 -26.90 -3.89 -9.95
C ALA A 730 -28.05 -4.51 -10.76
N PRO A 731 -29.24 -4.74 -10.17
CA PRO A 731 -30.40 -5.23 -10.89
C PRO A 731 -30.95 -4.16 -11.84
N VAL A 732 -31.57 -4.64 -12.92
CA VAL A 732 -32.19 -3.82 -13.95
C VAL A 732 -33.69 -4.12 -13.95
N TYR A 733 -34.50 -3.09 -13.69
CA TYR A 733 -35.97 -3.16 -13.72
C TYR A 733 -36.47 -2.48 -15.01
N ALA A 734 -36.41 -3.19 -16.14
CA ALA A 734 -36.72 -2.62 -17.45
C ALA A 734 -38.23 -2.65 -17.77
N ASN A 735 -38.68 -1.80 -18.70
CA ASN A 735 -40.01 -1.83 -19.32
C ASN A 735 -41.22 -1.73 -18.35
N GLY A 736 -41.06 -1.09 -17.19
CA GLY A 736 -42.12 -0.96 -16.20
C GLY A 736 -42.32 -2.19 -15.31
N ASP A 737 -41.55 -3.26 -15.54
CA ASP A 737 -41.45 -4.41 -14.65
C ASP A 737 -40.55 -4.05 -13.46
N LYS A 738 -41.13 -4.03 -12.25
CA LYS A 738 -40.39 -3.81 -10.98
C LYS A 738 -39.70 -5.09 -10.48
N GLY A 739 -39.60 -6.11 -11.33
CA GLY A 739 -39.10 -7.45 -10.99
C GLY A 739 -40.08 -8.20 -10.08
N ASP A 740 -39.64 -9.35 -9.57
CA ASP A 740 -40.44 -10.10 -8.60
C ASP A 740 -40.53 -9.34 -7.28
N LEU A 741 -41.71 -8.77 -6.99
CA LEU A 741 -41.97 -8.02 -5.75
C LEU A 741 -41.94 -8.92 -4.51
N ARG A 742 -42.00 -10.25 -4.66
CA ARG A 742 -41.81 -11.21 -3.55
C ARG A 742 -40.34 -11.33 -3.14
N VAL A 743 -39.42 -10.91 -4.00
CA VAL A 743 -37.98 -10.83 -3.71
C VAL A 743 -37.65 -9.39 -3.31
N PRO A 744 -37.42 -9.10 -2.02
CA PRO A 744 -37.11 -7.74 -1.57
C PRO A 744 -35.74 -7.27 -2.07
N ASP A 745 -35.63 -5.99 -2.48
CA ASP A 745 -34.37 -5.32 -2.83
C ASP A 745 -34.09 -4.24 -1.78
N ASN A 746 -33.35 -4.57 -0.73
CA ASN A 746 -32.97 -3.62 0.33
C ASN A 746 -31.52 -3.16 0.22
N ARG A 747 -30.95 -3.09 -0.99
CA ARG A 747 -29.56 -2.64 -1.18
C ARG A 747 -29.38 -1.20 -0.70
N THR A 748 -28.33 -0.97 0.09
CA THR A 748 -27.92 0.36 0.57
C THR A 748 -26.92 1.05 -0.35
N THR A 749 -26.12 0.29 -1.11
CA THR A 749 -25.29 0.79 -2.21
C THR A 749 -25.99 0.43 -3.53
N LEU A 750 -26.44 1.44 -4.28
CA LEU A 750 -27.19 1.25 -5.54
C LEU A 750 -26.28 1.08 -6.74
N LEU A 751 -25.14 1.78 -6.74
CA LEU A 751 -24.14 1.76 -7.82
C LEU A 751 -22.74 1.94 -7.25
N TRP A 752 -21.81 1.11 -7.70
CA TRP A 752 -20.37 1.29 -7.54
C TRP A 752 -19.73 1.10 -8.92
N GLU A 753 -19.29 2.20 -9.53
CA GLU A 753 -18.56 2.18 -10.79
C GLU A 753 -17.11 2.60 -10.51
N PRO A 754 -16.18 1.64 -10.35
CA PRO A 754 -14.80 1.97 -10.06
C PRO A 754 -14.10 2.62 -11.25
N ASP A 755 -14.46 2.36 -12.51
CA ASP A 755 -13.64 2.75 -13.66
C ASP A 755 -14.34 3.73 -14.60
N ILE A 756 -14.47 4.97 -14.12
CA ILE A 756 -14.99 6.07 -14.93
C ILE A 756 -13.87 6.73 -15.72
N GLN A 757 -14.13 6.97 -17.00
CA GLN A 757 -13.34 7.86 -17.84
C GLN A 757 -14.23 8.96 -18.38
N LEU A 758 -13.90 10.22 -18.08
CA LEU A 758 -14.57 11.39 -18.62
C LEU A 758 -13.62 12.12 -19.57
N THR A 759 -14.09 12.47 -20.75
CA THR A 759 -13.39 13.32 -21.72
C THR A 759 -14.07 14.68 -21.77
N GLY A 760 -13.30 15.76 -21.97
CA GLY A 760 -13.87 17.10 -22.13
C GLY A 760 -14.97 17.15 -23.20
N GLY A 761 -16.09 17.81 -22.90
CA GLY A 761 -17.16 18.10 -23.86
C GLY A 761 -18.20 16.99 -24.11
N GLN A 762 -18.02 15.76 -23.60
CA GLN A 762 -19.05 14.72 -23.69
C GLN A 762 -19.54 14.26 -22.30
N PRO A 763 -20.82 14.44 -21.98
CA PRO A 763 -21.36 13.96 -20.70
C PRO A 763 -21.45 12.44 -20.70
N LEU A 764 -20.97 11.80 -19.62
CA LEU A 764 -21.16 10.37 -19.40
C LEU A 764 -22.49 10.13 -18.70
N LYS A 765 -23.29 9.22 -19.24
CA LYS A 765 -24.56 8.80 -18.64
C LYS A 765 -24.39 7.42 -17.99
N LEU A 766 -24.76 7.34 -16.72
CA LEU A 766 -24.80 6.10 -15.95
C LEU A 766 -26.23 5.91 -15.43
N ASP A 767 -26.80 4.74 -15.68
CA ASP A 767 -28.12 4.38 -15.18
C ASP A 767 -27.99 3.45 -13.98
N CYS A 768 -28.80 3.67 -12.95
CA CYS A 768 -29.02 2.70 -11.88
C CYS A 768 -30.48 2.71 -11.43
N PHE A 769 -30.86 1.72 -10.63
CA PHE A 769 -32.21 1.59 -10.09
C PHE A 769 -32.19 1.75 -8.57
N THR A 770 -33.17 2.48 -8.04
CA THR A 770 -33.40 2.60 -6.59
C THR A 770 -33.82 1.26 -6.01
N SER A 771 -33.64 1.10 -4.70
CA SER A 771 -34.04 -0.09 -3.96
C SER A 771 -35.32 0.20 -3.16
N ASP A 772 -35.85 -0.82 -2.48
CA ASP A 772 -36.93 -0.72 -1.50
C ASP A 772 -36.47 -0.02 -0.20
N PHE A 773 -35.15 0.24 -0.05
CA PHE A 773 -34.59 0.96 1.08
C PHE A 773 -34.77 2.48 0.94
N LYS A 774 -35.75 3.02 1.66
CA LYS A 774 -36.08 4.44 1.68
C LYS A 774 -35.06 5.28 2.43
N GLY A 775 -34.76 6.48 1.93
CA GLY A 775 -33.84 7.43 2.56
C GLY A 775 -33.19 8.39 1.57
N THR A 776 -32.28 9.22 2.07
CA THR A 776 -31.45 10.09 1.24
C THR A 776 -30.25 9.29 0.74
N TYR A 777 -30.01 9.35 -0.57
CA TYR A 777 -28.85 8.74 -1.21
C TYR A 777 -27.85 9.83 -1.60
N LYS A 778 -26.58 9.54 -1.38
CA LYS A 778 -25.44 10.38 -1.78
C LYS A 778 -24.77 9.77 -3.00
N ILE A 779 -24.47 10.63 -3.97
CA ILE A 779 -23.65 10.34 -5.14
C ILE A 779 -22.29 10.98 -4.87
N VAL A 780 -21.21 10.21 -4.94
CA VAL A 780 -19.84 10.70 -4.74
C VAL A 780 -18.96 10.25 -5.90
N LEU A 781 -18.33 11.21 -6.56
CA LEU A 781 -17.33 11.01 -7.60
C LEU A 781 -15.97 11.48 -7.08
N GLN A 782 -14.96 10.60 -7.14
CA GLN A 782 -13.57 10.95 -6.86
C GLN A 782 -12.67 10.47 -7.99
N GLY A 783 -11.72 11.29 -8.40
CA GLY A 783 -10.81 10.93 -9.50
C GLY A 783 -9.63 11.87 -9.66
N ILE A 784 -8.82 11.58 -10.67
CA ILE A 784 -7.62 12.33 -11.03
C ILE A 784 -7.66 12.65 -12.52
N SER A 785 -7.30 13.87 -12.90
CA SER A 785 -7.13 14.23 -14.30
C SER A 785 -5.82 13.69 -14.86
N SER A 786 -5.73 13.55 -16.19
CA SER A 786 -4.50 13.15 -16.88
C SER A 786 -3.30 14.09 -16.62
N LYS A 787 -3.56 15.31 -16.13
CA LYS A 787 -2.55 16.29 -15.70
C LYS A 787 -2.23 16.22 -14.19
N GLY A 788 -2.77 15.24 -13.47
CA GLY A 788 -2.55 15.06 -12.03
C GLY A 788 -3.41 15.95 -11.13
N SER A 789 -4.48 16.55 -11.65
CA SER A 789 -5.36 17.39 -10.83
C SER A 789 -6.47 16.56 -10.14
N PRO A 790 -6.60 16.59 -8.81
CA PRO A 790 -7.64 15.84 -8.10
C PRO A 790 -9.03 16.41 -8.35
N VAL A 791 -10.01 15.53 -8.51
CA VAL A 791 -11.41 15.84 -8.81
C VAL A 791 -12.31 15.20 -7.75
N PHE A 792 -13.18 16.02 -7.17
CA PHE A 792 -14.22 15.60 -6.23
C PHE A 792 -15.53 16.29 -6.58
N SER A 793 -16.61 15.52 -6.66
CA SER A 793 -17.97 16.02 -6.83
C SER A 793 -18.96 15.17 -6.06
N GLU A 794 -19.99 15.81 -5.50
CA GLU A 794 -21.07 15.13 -4.79
C GLU A 794 -22.44 15.71 -5.15
N ALA A 795 -23.48 14.88 -5.03
CA ALA A 795 -24.88 15.24 -5.16
C ALA A 795 -25.74 14.33 -4.28
N THR A 796 -27.01 14.69 -4.06
CA THR A 796 -27.95 13.86 -3.29
C THR A 796 -29.30 13.77 -4.01
N PHE A 797 -30.07 12.73 -3.69
CA PHE A 797 -31.48 12.57 -4.05
C PHE A 797 -32.20 11.73 -2.99
N MET A 798 -33.53 11.69 -3.00
CA MET A 798 -34.34 10.99 -2.01
C MET A 798 -35.16 9.85 -2.63
N VAL A 799 -35.23 8.72 -1.93
CA VAL A 799 -36.11 7.58 -2.25
C VAL A 799 -37.22 7.49 -1.21
N LYS A 800 -38.48 7.59 -1.66
CA LYS A 800 -39.69 7.63 -0.83
C LYS A 800 -40.46 6.32 -0.77
#